data_AF-A0A1W6MX38-F1
#
_entry.id   AF-A0A1W6MX38-F1
#
_cell.length_a   1.000
_cell.length_b   1.000
_cell.length_c   1.000
_cell.angle_alpha   90.00
_cell.angle_beta   90.00
_cell.angle_gamma   90.00
#
_symmetry.space_group_name_H-M   'P 1'
#
loop_
_entity.id
_entity.type
_entity.pdbx_description
1 polymer ?
#
loop_
_entity_poly.entity_id
_entity_poly.type
_entity_poly.pdbx_seq_one_letter_code
_entity_poly.pdbx_strand_id
1 'polypeptide(L)'
;MQWKNPDGSITTGVVIEDGAGAKITSFSGGGGSNANFAPNGNTTQLSVSTTSARVALPAGVTVMVYNTGAQPAFVAFGGSGVVATSAGDEVPAGGALPFAPGGATYIAAIAASGGTSLNITGGSGLGLALSGGSSGGGGSNASIGTTGATAPSLATELGFIDGSGNLRAPSKTSPLPDVITDPTTGFQSAVLAFHNTDNQTLGATTYGLNTGGVAQLVNGSGNLDRQRETSLDGAPAVGVAAGAQQLAGPPLATTVTSGAITGSASPQNVTLAAVNFSNRGVTTSLQAGSTLVVDTGLNQELVYLSAVNIATKVVNGVFKNSHSAGVAVYAFGYNQARDATIPDGSTPAGIAASAAYFYNAPNQTVEMERSAAGELDGASGIGTAVAAEYEWNGGGPLTNTGAISGLAFDRARNLQGKGAGGSTLNGAVAGGVTSITLNAVVGLNPGQQIRLDAGAGAEESAYVSQSFTIGSLSVPLQLALANPHANGAAVAWDIFASAGPGLNGFTPAGVSVGEEALYDPVSAKYYIERAATQDGCAPQNVVLESCGLWNGASIDRLRSVSGDAMPTTGLEASVDLLWNGTSYDRPRAVSSDAQSATGIPVKALMLWNGATYDRAYGDKSNGLFVNVRQLPALPAGSNIIGGVTQSGAWAVSISGTPIVQSAALAPVVTSSAASALQLKASAGNLLSLMATSTVSGWLLLFDATAAPADGAVTPKWVYPIAANGALNMAWPSPLAFASGIVAVFSTTGPFNKTASTTAFISGQVQ
;
A
#
# COMPACT_ATOMS: atom_id res chain seq x y z
N MET A 1 -9.21 20.94 -15.02
CA MET A 1 -10.60 21.30 -14.67
C MET A 1 -11.44 20.04 -14.72
N GLN A 2 -12.35 19.85 -13.77
CA GLN A 2 -13.30 18.72 -13.73
C GLN A 2 -14.64 19.22 -14.27
N TRP A 3 -15.14 18.63 -15.35
CA TRP A 3 -16.44 18.99 -15.91
C TRP A 3 -17.46 17.89 -15.63
N LYS A 4 -18.63 18.27 -15.11
CA LYS A 4 -19.73 17.35 -14.83
C LYS A 4 -20.66 17.31 -16.04
N ASN A 5 -20.75 16.14 -16.68
CA ASN A 5 -21.63 15.90 -17.81
C ASN A 5 -23.10 15.95 -17.38
N PRO A 6 -24.05 16.15 -18.31
CA PRO A 6 -25.49 16.14 -18.01
C PRO A 6 -26.00 14.83 -17.38
N ASP A 7 -25.28 13.72 -17.58
CA ASP A 7 -25.56 12.43 -16.96
C ASP A 7 -24.95 12.27 -15.54
N GLY A 8 -24.28 13.31 -15.04
CA GLY A 8 -23.65 13.34 -13.72
C GLY A 8 -22.23 12.77 -13.66
N SER A 9 -21.72 12.18 -14.74
CA SER A 9 -20.33 11.71 -14.82
C SER A 9 -19.34 12.88 -14.86
N ILE A 10 -18.12 12.69 -14.35
CA ILE A 10 -17.09 13.73 -14.34
C ILE A 10 -16.00 13.35 -15.35
N THR A 11 -15.79 14.19 -16.36
CA THR A 11 -14.68 14.05 -17.29
C THR A 11 -13.55 15.02 -16.90
N THR A 12 -12.36 14.48 -16.69
CA THR A 12 -11.11 15.24 -16.53
C THR A 12 -10.36 15.28 -17.85
N GLY A 13 -10.33 16.45 -18.50
CA GLY A 13 -9.61 16.67 -19.77
C GLY A 13 -9.70 18.12 -20.25
N VAL A 14 -8.92 18.47 -21.27
CA VAL A 14 -8.99 19.77 -21.96
C VAL A 14 -10.09 19.68 -23.01
N VAL A 15 -11.17 20.44 -22.83
CA VAL A 15 -12.24 20.57 -23.83
C VAL A 15 -11.99 21.88 -24.59
N ILE A 16 -11.84 21.79 -25.92
CA ILE A 16 -11.84 22.95 -26.80
C ILE A 16 -13.22 22.99 -27.44
N GLU A 17 -13.98 24.05 -27.12
CA GLU A 17 -15.26 24.35 -27.77
C GLU A 17 -15.02 25.39 -28.86
N ASP A 18 -15.72 25.26 -29.99
CA ASP A 18 -15.82 26.39 -30.90
C ASP A 18 -16.78 27.45 -30.34
N GLY A 19 -16.74 28.66 -30.90
CA GLY A 19 -17.59 29.78 -30.48
C GLY A 19 -19.09 29.57 -30.71
N ALA A 20 -19.52 28.41 -31.21
CA ALA A 20 -20.92 28.02 -31.40
C ALA A 20 -21.38 26.93 -30.40
N GLY A 21 -20.51 26.51 -29.48
CA GLY A 21 -20.82 25.48 -28.48
C GLY A 21 -20.77 24.04 -29.03
N ALA A 22 -20.22 23.85 -30.25
CA ALA A 22 -19.94 22.52 -30.77
C ALA A 22 -18.62 22.00 -30.17
N LYS A 23 -18.69 20.81 -29.58
CA LYS A 23 -17.57 20.19 -28.86
C LYS A 23 -16.76 19.34 -29.82
N ILE A 24 -15.44 19.51 -29.86
CA ILE A 24 -14.54 18.56 -30.51
C ILE A 24 -14.34 17.37 -29.56
N THR A 25 -15.00 16.26 -29.84
CA THR A 25 -15.18 15.16 -28.86
C THR A 25 -14.06 14.13 -28.80
N SER A 26 -13.03 14.17 -29.64
CA SER A 26 -11.85 13.30 -29.43
C SER A 26 -10.62 13.69 -30.26
N PHE A 27 -9.44 13.57 -29.64
CA PHE A 27 -8.15 13.42 -30.31
C PHE A 27 -7.74 11.93 -30.31
N SER A 28 -8.66 11.02 -30.61
CA SER A 28 -8.31 9.59 -30.69
C SER A 28 -7.65 9.33 -32.05
N GLY A 29 -6.33 9.18 -32.05
CA GLY A 29 -5.52 8.74 -33.19
C GLY A 29 -5.73 7.27 -33.57
N GLY A 30 -6.98 6.83 -33.67
CA GLY A 30 -7.34 5.46 -34.01
C GLY A 30 -8.39 5.42 -35.11
N GLY A 31 -7.95 5.14 -36.34
CA GLY A 31 -8.68 4.40 -37.39
C GLY A 31 -10.16 4.71 -37.61
N GLY A 32 -10.61 5.96 -37.44
CA GLY A 32 -11.99 6.35 -37.70
C GLY A 32 -12.29 6.31 -39.20
N SER A 33 -13.23 5.45 -39.61
CA SER A 33 -13.92 5.56 -40.89
C SER A 33 -14.32 7.01 -41.13
N ASN A 34 -13.87 7.59 -42.24
CA ASN A 34 -14.06 8.98 -42.63
C ASN A 34 -15.56 9.28 -42.86
N ALA A 35 -16.34 9.40 -41.78
CA ALA A 35 -17.81 9.39 -41.81
C ALA A 35 -18.44 10.58 -42.57
N ASN A 36 -17.63 11.57 -42.97
CA ASN A 36 -18.10 12.79 -43.62
C ASN A 36 -17.83 12.86 -45.13
N PHE A 37 -17.15 11.90 -45.75
CA PHE A 37 -17.00 11.82 -47.21
C PHE A 37 -17.63 10.52 -47.74
N ALA A 38 -18.68 10.64 -48.55
CA ALA A 38 -19.37 9.52 -49.17
C ALA A 38 -18.90 9.38 -50.63
N PRO A 39 -17.96 8.47 -50.94
CA PRO A 39 -17.52 8.24 -52.32
C PRO A 39 -18.66 7.65 -53.14
N ASN A 40 -18.81 8.09 -54.38
CA ASN A 40 -19.84 7.55 -55.28
C ASN A 40 -19.40 6.31 -56.08
N GLY A 41 -18.24 5.73 -55.72
CA GLY A 41 -17.68 4.52 -56.33
C GLY A 41 -16.82 4.76 -57.58
N ASN A 42 -16.74 6.00 -58.10
CA ASN A 42 -15.92 6.31 -59.27
C ASN A 42 -14.57 6.91 -58.85
N THR A 43 -13.50 6.15 -59.07
CA THR A 43 -12.11 6.61 -58.90
C THR A 43 -11.41 6.62 -60.26
N THR A 44 -10.81 7.75 -60.61
CA THR A 44 -9.98 7.88 -61.80
C THR A 44 -8.52 8.09 -61.38
N GLN A 45 -7.59 7.39 -62.04
CA GLN A 45 -6.16 7.54 -61.79
C GLN A 45 -5.55 8.55 -62.77
N LEU A 46 -4.66 9.40 -62.25
CA LEU A 46 -3.85 10.32 -63.04
C LEU A 46 -2.37 10.07 -62.74
N SER A 47 -1.61 9.63 -63.74
CA SER A 47 -0.15 9.60 -63.67
C SER A 47 0.39 11.00 -63.88
N VAL A 48 1.20 11.47 -62.93
CA VAL A 48 1.70 12.83 -62.86
C VAL A 48 3.21 12.82 -63.04
N SER A 49 3.73 13.75 -63.84
CA SER A 49 5.17 13.96 -64.06
C SER A 49 5.53 15.42 -63.79
N THR A 50 6.76 15.83 -64.07
CA THR A 50 7.15 17.25 -64.07
C THR A 50 6.45 18.07 -65.16
N THR A 51 5.79 17.42 -66.13
CA THR A 51 4.92 18.08 -67.12
C THR A 51 3.46 17.85 -66.77
N SER A 52 2.62 18.86 -67.01
CA SER A 52 1.20 18.81 -66.64
C SER A 52 0.46 17.70 -67.38
N ALA A 53 -0.10 16.78 -66.61
CA ALA A 53 -1.05 15.77 -67.07
C ALA A 53 -2.42 16.12 -66.50
N ARG A 54 -3.50 15.69 -67.17
CA ARG A 54 -4.87 15.95 -66.73
C ARG A 54 -5.81 14.81 -67.02
N VAL A 55 -6.87 14.71 -66.24
CA VAL A 55 -7.94 13.74 -66.43
C VAL A 55 -9.30 14.35 -66.11
N ALA A 56 -10.36 13.82 -66.72
CA ALA A 56 -11.73 14.23 -66.41
C ALA A 56 -12.03 13.90 -64.93
N LEU A 57 -12.71 14.83 -64.25
CA LEU A 57 -13.14 14.62 -62.87
C LEU A 57 -14.22 13.52 -62.84
N PRO A 58 -14.17 12.58 -61.89
CA PRO A 58 -15.32 11.75 -61.57
C PRO A 58 -16.50 12.64 -61.16
N ALA A 59 -17.73 12.22 -61.46
CA ALA A 59 -18.93 12.93 -61.01
C ALA A 59 -18.91 13.14 -59.49
N GLY A 60 -19.43 14.26 -58.98
CA GLY A 60 -19.47 14.56 -57.54
C GLY A 60 -19.36 16.04 -57.27
N VAL A 61 -19.88 16.49 -56.12
CA VAL A 61 -19.74 17.90 -55.66
C VAL A 61 -18.41 18.13 -54.93
N THR A 62 -17.84 17.05 -54.39
CA THR A 62 -16.51 17.02 -53.77
C THR A 62 -15.68 15.94 -54.46
N VAL A 63 -14.38 16.19 -54.62
CA VAL A 63 -13.42 15.17 -55.06
C VAL A 63 -12.33 15.00 -54.02
N MET A 64 -12.04 13.76 -53.66
CA MET A 64 -10.89 13.41 -52.83
C MET A 64 -9.72 13.06 -53.74
N VAL A 65 -8.62 13.80 -53.63
CA VAL A 65 -7.39 13.56 -54.40
C VAL A 65 -6.38 12.91 -53.47
N TYR A 66 -6.12 11.62 -53.67
CA TYR A 66 -5.16 10.85 -52.90
C TYR A 66 -3.87 10.63 -53.70
N ASN A 67 -2.75 11.15 -53.20
CA ASN A 67 -1.45 10.97 -53.81
C ASN A 67 -0.83 9.66 -53.33
N THR A 68 -0.82 8.66 -54.21
CA THR A 68 -0.32 7.31 -53.94
C THR A 68 1.19 7.15 -54.16
N GLY A 69 1.85 8.16 -54.73
CA GLY A 69 3.29 8.11 -54.99
C GLY A 69 4.13 8.87 -53.96
N ALA A 70 5.44 8.80 -54.17
CA ALA A 70 6.45 9.29 -53.23
C ALA A 70 6.79 10.79 -53.39
N GLN A 71 6.22 11.48 -54.39
CA GLN A 71 6.51 12.88 -54.67
C GLN A 71 5.23 13.72 -54.51
N PRO A 72 5.32 14.94 -53.95
CA PRO A 72 4.17 15.84 -53.87
C PRO A 72 3.68 16.22 -55.27
N ALA A 73 2.36 16.39 -55.41
CA ALA A 73 1.73 16.84 -56.65
C ALA A 73 1.06 18.19 -56.44
N PHE A 74 1.13 19.09 -57.42
CA PHE A 74 0.44 20.38 -57.42
C PHE A 74 -0.72 20.28 -58.40
N VAL A 75 -1.95 20.51 -57.92
CA VAL A 75 -3.17 20.32 -58.70
C VAL A 75 -3.83 21.65 -59.09
N ALA A 76 -4.54 21.64 -60.21
CA ALA A 76 -5.38 22.74 -60.67
C ALA A 76 -6.68 22.20 -61.29
N PHE A 77 -7.80 22.87 -61.04
CA PHE A 77 -9.12 22.49 -61.54
C PHE A 77 -9.58 23.42 -62.66
N GLY A 78 -10.18 22.88 -63.73
CA GLY A 78 -10.69 23.68 -64.84
C GLY A 78 -11.40 22.87 -65.93
N GLY A 79 -11.41 23.40 -67.16
CA GLY A 79 -11.91 22.69 -68.35
C GLY A 79 -10.86 21.76 -68.97
N SER A 80 -11.15 21.20 -70.15
CA SER A 80 -10.25 20.27 -70.86
C SER A 80 -8.88 20.85 -71.27
N GLY A 81 -8.67 22.15 -71.11
CA GLY A 81 -7.40 22.86 -71.34
C GLY A 81 -6.64 23.26 -70.07
N VAL A 82 -7.07 22.83 -68.87
CA VAL A 82 -6.40 23.18 -67.61
C VAL A 82 -4.96 22.66 -67.57
N VAL A 83 -4.03 23.49 -67.08
CA VAL A 83 -2.61 23.18 -66.91
C VAL A 83 -2.23 23.47 -65.46
N ALA A 84 -1.64 22.50 -64.79
CA ALA A 84 -1.14 22.67 -63.43
C ALA A 84 0.30 23.23 -63.43
N THR A 85 0.60 24.06 -62.44
CA THR A 85 1.93 24.63 -62.17
C THR A 85 2.29 24.40 -60.69
N SER A 86 3.53 24.70 -60.29
CA SER A 86 3.97 24.55 -58.89
C SER A 86 3.33 25.58 -57.95
N ALA A 87 2.49 26.47 -58.48
CA ALA A 87 1.69 27.41 -57.70
C ALA A 87 0.27 26.88 -57.40
N GLY A 88 -0.09 25.68 -57.89
CA GLY A 88 -1.35 25.02 -57.57
C GLY A 88 -1.39 24.46 -56.14
N ASP A 89 -2.52 23.87 -55.77
CA ASP A 89 -2.68 23.28 -54.43
C ASP A 89 -1.83 22.01 -54.31
N GLU A 90 -0.96 21.95 -53.31
CA GLU A 90 -0.09 20.80 -53.08
C GLU A 90 -0.85 19.66 -52.40
N VAL A 91 -0.85 18.47 -53.00
CA VAL A 91 -1.25 17.19 -52.41
C VAL A 91 0.02 16.44 -52.00
N PRO A 92 0.35 16.38 -50.68
CA PRO A 92 1.58 15.76 -50.19
C PRO A 92 1.70 14.30 -50.61
N ALA A 93 2.93 13.79 -50.74
CA ALA A 93 3.18 12.36 -50.98
C ALA A 93 2.50 11.48 -49.92
N GLY A 94 1.75 10.46 -50.34
CA GLY A 94 0.97 9.61 -49.42
C GLY A 94 -0.23 10.31 -48.75
N GLY A 95 -0.56 11.55 -49.10
CA GLY A 95 -1.63 12.35 -48.49
C GLY A 95 -2.90 12.40 -49.34
N ALA A 96 -4.02 12.76 -48.71
CA ALA A 96 -5.29 12.98 -49.38
C ALA A 96 -5.87 14.37 -49.04
N LEU A 97 -6.24 15.14 -50.06
CA LEU A 97 -6.92 16.42 -49.88
C LEU A 97 -8.30 16.41 -50.57
N PRO A 98 -9.36 16.86 -49.87
CA PRO A 98 -10.67 17.06 -50.45
C PRO A 98 -10.75 18.44 -51.11
N PHE A 99 -11.35 18.49 -52.30
CA PHE A 99 -11.59 19.72 -53.06
C PHE A 99 -13.06 19.83 -53.46
N ALA A 100 -13.57 21.06 -53.52
CA ALA A 100 -14.87 21.39 -54.12
C ALA A 100 -14.61 22.06 -55.49
N PRO A 101 -14.53 21.29 -56.59
CA PRO A 101 -14.05 21.79 -57.88
C PRO A 101 -15.01 22.78 -58.58
N GLY A 102 -16.20 23.01 -58.01
CA GLY A 102 -17.21 23.89 -58.58
C GLY A 102 -17.66 23.40 -59.96
N GLY A 103 -17.58 24.26 -60.97
CA GLY A 103 -17.92 23.93 -62.36
C GLY A 103 -16.80 23.31 -63.20
N ALA A 104 -15.64 22.99 -62.61
CA ALA A 104 -14.56 22.34 -63.33
C ALA A 104 -14.95 20.93 -63.77
N THR A 105 -14.43 20.50 -64.92
CA THR A 105 -14.67 19.16 -65.49
C THR A 105 -13.40 18.32 -65.58
N TYR A 106 -12.24 18.92 -65.34
CA TYR A 106 -10.93 18.28 -65.35
C TYR A 106 -10.08 18.75 -64.16
N ILE A 107 -9.18 17.87 -63.73
CA ILE A 107 -8.06 18.17 -62.84
C ILE A 107 -6.77 17.96 -63.62
N ALA A 108 -5.88 18.94 -63.57
CA ALA A 108 -4.50 18.82 -63.99
C ALA A 108 -3.59 18.69 -62.77
N ALA A 109 -2.45 18.03 -62.93
CA ALA A 109 -1.43 17.92 -61.90
C ALA A 109 -0.01 17.95 -62.49
N ILE A 110 0.94 18.45 -61.71
CA ILE A 110 2.39 18.28 -61.93
C ILE A 110 3.06 17.77 -60.64
N ALA A 111 4.18 17.06 -60.76
CA ALA A 111 5.05 16.73 -59.64
C ALA A 111 6.20 17.74 -59.59
N ALA A 112 6.63 18.16 -58.39
CA ALA A 112 7.81 19.03 -58.27
C ALA A 112 9.08 18.37 -58.82
N SER A 113 9.19 17.05 -58.68
CA SER A 113 10.27 16.25 -59.26
C SER A 113 9.80 14.82 -59.54
N GLY A 114 10.40 14.16 -60.53
CA GLY A 114 10.08 12.78 -60.88
C GLY A 114 8.63 12.57 -61.37
N GLY A 115 8.03 11.45 -60.95
CA GLY A 115 6.62 11.14 -61.21
C GLY A 115 5.90 10.68 -59.95
N THR A 116 4.59 10.86 -59.93
CA THR A 116 3.69 10.36 -58.88
C THR A 116 2.36 9.90 -59.49
N SER A 117 1.46 9.33 -58.70
CA SER A 117 0.13 8.90 -59.15
C SER A 117 -0.95 9.39 -58.20
N LEU A 118 -1.97 10.04 -58.76
CA LEU A 118 -3.13 10.51 -58.02
C LEU A 118 -4.34 9.61 -58.26
N ASN A 119 -5.00 9.17 -57.19
CA ASN A 119 -6.32 8.57 -57.23
C ASN A 119 -7.35 9.65 -56.89
N ILE A 120 -8.21 9.98 -57.85
CA ILE A 120 -9.22 11.03 -57.72
C ILE A 120 -10.57 10.34 -57.59
N THR A 121 -11.26 10.51 -56.46
CA THR A 121 -12.56 9.88 -56.19
C THR A 121 -13.63 10.94 -56.03
N GLY A 122 -14.72 10.85 -56.78
CA GLY A 122 -15.87 11.74 -56.65
C GLY A 122 -16.82 11.32 -55.52
N GLY A 123 -17.50 12.28 -54.91
CA GLY A 123 -18.43 12.01 -53.82
C GLY A 123 -19.21 13.23 -53.35
N SER A 124 -19.79 13.10 -52.16
CA SER A 124 -20.45 14.18 -51.41
C SER A 124 -19.92 14.26 -49.98
N GLY A 125 -20.08 15.43 -49.36
CA GLY A 125 -19.60 15.73 -48.01
C GLY A 125 -18.19 16.34 -47.97
N LEU A 126 -17.79 16.81 -46.79
CA LEU A 126 -16.48 17.42 -46.54
C LEU A 126 -15.56 16.34 -45.96
N GLY A 127 -14.59 15.89 -46.75
CA GLY A 127 -13.51 15.05 -46.24
C GLY A 127 -12.66 15.84 -45.24
N LEU A 128 -12.07 15.15 -44.27
CA LEU A 128 -10.93 15.69 -43.54
C LEU A 128 -9.68 15.53 -44.41
N ALA A 129 -8.87 16.59 -44.50
CA ALA A 129 -7.55 16.52 -45.09
C ALA A 129 -6.71 15.48 -44.33
N LEU A 130 -6.24 14.45 -45.02
CA LEU A 130 -5.30 13.48 -44.49
C LEU A 130 -3.91 13.95 -44.92
N SER A 131 -3.20 14.64 -44.04
CA SER A 131 -1.81 14.98 -44.33
C SER A 131 -1.02 13.67 -44.48
N GLY A 132 -0.42 13.49 -45.66
CA GLY A 132 0.51 12.41 -45.96
C GLY A 132 1.83 12.66 -45.26
N GLY A 133 1.81 12.80 -43.94
CA GLY A 133 3.02 12.81 -43.15
C GLY A 133 3.71 11.49 -43.42
N SER A 134 4.70 11.49 -44.32
CA SER A 134 5.78 10.51 -44.27
C SER A 134 6.15 10.43 -42.80
N SER A 135 6.09 9.23 -42.24
CA SER A 135 6.54 8.95 -40.89
C SER A 135 8.03 9.22 -40.80
N GLY A 136 8.44 10.48 -40.88
CA GLY A 136 9.65 10.96 -40.26
C GLY A 136 9.41 10.71 -38.79
N GLY A 137 10.14 9.74 -38.24
CA GLY A 137 10.11 9.37 -36.83
C GLY A 137 10.48 10.57 -35.97
N GLY A 138 9.55 11.49 -35.79
CA GLY A 138 9.53 12.39 -34.66
C GLY A 138 9.33 11.52 -33.44
N GLY A 139 10.40 11.42 -32.64
CA GLY A 139 10.57 10.56 -31.47
C GLY A 139 9.27 10.17 -30.79
N SER A 140 8.65 9.11 -31.30
CA SER A 140 7.73 8.31 -30.52
C SER A 140 8.62 7.61 -29.53
N ASN A 141 8.67 8.17 -28.33
CA ASN A 141 8.99 7.44 -27.13
C ASN A 141 8.31 6.07 -27.30
N ALA A 142 9.09 5.00 -27.48
CA ALA A 142 8.59 3.73 -28.01
C ALA A 142 7.39 3.29 -27.17
N SER A 143 6.17 3.53 -27.69
CA SER A 143 4.97 3.11 -26.99
C SER A 143 4.95 1.61 -27.14
N ILE A 144 4.90 0.96 -25.99
CA ILE A 144 5.35 -0.41 -25.89
C ILE A 144 4.22 -1.31 -26.37
N GLY A 145 4.20 -1.57 -27.68
CA GLY A 145 3.25 -2.47 -28.31
C GLY A 145 3.44 -3.90 -27.83
N THR A 146 2.39 -4.71 -27.90
CA THR A 146 2.33 -6.10 -27.42
C THR A 146 3.36 -7.05 -28.06
N THR A 147 3.98 -6.64 -29.17
CA THR A 147 5.01 -7.42 -29.89
C THR A 147 6.45 -6.95 -29.66
N GLY A 148 6.68 -5.85 -28.93
CA GLY A 148 8.02 -5.28 -28.69
C GLY A 148 8.64 -4.60 -29.93
N ALA A 149 9.45 -3.56 -29.71
CA ALA A 149 10.23 -2.87 -30.75
C ALA A 149 11.72 -2.89 -30.38
N THR A 150 12.60 -2.96 -31.38
CA THR A 150 14.05 -3.05 -31.20
C THR A 150 14.58 -1.81 -30.49
N ALA A 151 15.33 -2.00 -29.40
CA ALA A 151 15.79 -0.90 -28.55
C ALA A 151 16.84 -0.01 -29.26
N PRO A 152 16.68 1.32 -29.30
CA PRO A 152 17.72 2.23 -29.78
C PRO A 152 18.92 2.24 -28.83
N SER A 153 20.13 2.34 -29.36
CA SER A 153 21.40 2.24 -28.62
C SER A 153 21.70 3.35 -27.59
N LEU A 154 20.81 4.34 -27.42
CA LEU A 154 21.05 5.55 -26.60
C LEU A 154 19.84 6.00 -25.74
N ALA A 155 18.84 5.15 -25.49
CA ALA A 155 17.72 5.53 -24.65
C ALA A 155 18.05 5.43 -23.15
N THR A 156 17.74 6.48 -22.38
CA THR A 156 17.69 6.42 -20.90
C THR A 156 16.37 5.75 -20.52
N GLU A 157 16.38 4.44 -20.25
CA GLU A 157 15.18 3.59 -20.26
C GLU A 157 14.30 3.67 -18.99
N LEU A 158 12.98 3.64 -19.20
CA LEU A 158 11.93 3.26 -18.23
C LEU A 158 11.22 1.95 -18.66
N GLY A 159 11.95 1.02 -19.30
CA GLY A 159 11.44 -0.28 -19.76
C GLY A 159 12.57 -1.31 -19.92
N PHE A 160 12.25 -2.59 -20.10
CA PHE A 160 13.23 -3.68 -20.18
C PHE A 160 13.40 -4.19 -21.61
N ILE A 161 14.64 -4.48 -21.98
CA ILE A 161 14.99 -5.20 -23.21
C ILE A 161 14.82 -6.70 -22.93
N ASP A 162 13.94 -7.39 -23.68
CA ASP A 162 13.82 -8.85 -23.60
C ASP A 162 15.07 -9.55 -24.19
N GLY A 163 15.22 -10.86 -23.96
CA GLY A 163 16.35 -11.64 -24.50
C GLY A 163 16.46 -11.66 -26.04
N SER A 164 15.53 -11.03 -26.75
CA SER A 164 15.52 -10.81 -28.20
C SER A 164 15.84 -9.37 -28.63
N GLY A 165 16.21 -8.48 -27.70
CA GLY A 165 16.63 -7.11 -28.00
C GLY A 165 15.48 -6.09 -28.14
N ASN A 166 14.27 -6.44 -27.72
CA ASN A 166 13.10 -5.57 -27.86
C ASN A 166 12.62 -5.00 -26.51
N LEU A 167 12.22 -3.73 -26.50
CA LEU A 167 11.62 -3.06 -25.34
C LEU A 167 10.19 -3.56 -25.08
N ARG A 168 9.89 -4.02 -23.85
CA ARG A 168 8.56 -4.50 -23.42
C ARG A 168 8.02 -3.75 -22.19
N ALA A 169 6.69 -3.57 -22.15
CA ALA A 169 5.97 -2.88 -21.08
C ALA A 169 5.74 -3.88 -19.95
N PRO A 170 5.79 -3.44 -18.68
CA PRO A 170 5.29 -4.24 -17.58
C PRO A 170 3.83 -4.61 -17.87
N SER A 171 3.55 -5.89 -18.06
CA SER A 171 2.21 -6.39 -18.34
C SER A 171 1.77 -7.32 -17.22
N LYS A 172 0.47 -7.57 -17.08
CA LYS A 172 -0.05 -8.50 -16.07
C LYS A 172 0.45 -9.94 -16.27
N THR A 173 0.92 -10.28 -17.48
CA THR A 173 1.53 -11.59 -17.83
C THR A 173 3.06 -11.54 -17.89
N SER A 174 3.67 -10.37 -17.71
CA SER A 174 5.11 -10.17 -17.55
C SER A 174 5.35 -8.99 -16.60
N PRO A 175 5.02 -9.14 -15.30
CA PRO A 175 5.40 -8.14 -14.32
C PRO A 175 6.92 -8.11 -14.21
N LEU A 176 7.46 -6.92 -13.98
CA LEU A 176 8.86 -6.68 -13.63
C LEU A 176 9.46 -7.83 -12.80
N PRO A 177 10.50 -8.52 -13.29
CA PRO A 177 11.40 -9.28 -12.42
C PRO A 177 12.12 -8.27 -11.53
N ASP A 178 11.73 -8.14 -10.27
CA ASP A 178 12.60 -7.48 -9.29
C ASP A 178 13.83 -8.38 -9.15
N VAL A 179 14.92 -8.04 -9.83
CA VAL A 179 16.18 -8.76 -9.72
C VAL A 179 17.09 -7.93 -8.85
N ILE A 180 17.34 -8.38 -7.62
CA ILE A 180 18.35 -7.77 -6.78
C ILE A 180 19.70 -8.29 -7.28
N THR A 181 20.48 -7.40 -7.89
CA THR A 181 21.85 -7.70 -8.34
C THR A 181 22.82 -7.28 -7.26
N ASP A 182 23.67 -8.20 -6.79
CA ASP A 182 24.80 -7.84 -5.95
C ASP A 182 25.83 -7.08 -6.81
N PRO A 183 26.11 -5.79 -6.50
CA PRO A 183 26.98 -4.95 -7.31
C PRO A 183 28.45 -5.41 -7.29
N THR A 184 28.83 -6.29 -6.36
CA THR A 184 30.22 -6.74 -6.20
C THR A 184 30.53 -7.98 -7.02
N THR A 185 29.57 -8.91 -7.09
CA THR A 185 29.76 -10.23 -7.71
C THR A 185 29.04 -10.38 -9.05
N GLY A 186 28.09 -9.51 -9.36
CA GLY A 186 27.25 -9.60 -10.56
C GLY A 186 26.20 -10.72 -10.48
N PHE A 187 26.07 -11.41 -9.35
CA PHE A 187 25.03 -12.41 -9.17
C PHE A 187 23.67 -11.76 -8.98
N GLN A 188 22.67 -12.33 -9.65
CA GLN A 188 21.31 -11.82 -9.75
C GLN A 188 20.37 -12.78 -9.04
N SER A 189 19.57 -12.28 -8.09
CA SER A 189 18.46 -13.01 -7.49
C SER A 189 17.15 -12.47 -8.05
N ALA A 190 16.50 -13.23 -8.93
CA ALA A 190 15.19 -12.86 -9.46
C ALA A 190 14.10 -13.17 -8.42
N VAL A 191 13.32 -12.16 -8.03
CA VAL A 191 12.09 -12.29 -7.22
C VAL A 191 10.96 -12.87 -8.09
N LEU A 192 11.23 -14.00 -8.75
CA LEU A 192 10.26 -14.71 -9.61
C LEU A 192 9.80 -16.04 -8.99
N ALA A 193 10.04 -16.22 -7.68
CA ALA A 193 9.72 -17.46 -6.97
C ALA A 193 8.78 -17.28 -5.78
N PHE A 194 7.94 -16.25 -5.74
CA PHE A 194 6.91 -16.18 -4.70
C PHE A 194 5.46 -16.27 -5.17
N HIS A 195 5.04 -15.77 -6.33
CA HIS A 195 3.63 -15.90 -6.72
C HIS A 195 3.43 -15.85 -8.24
N ASN A 196 2.99 -16.95 -8.88
CA ASN A 196 1.92 -16.98 -9.91
C ASN A 196 1.77 -18.30 -10.72
N THR A 197 1.84 -19.50 -10.15
CA THR A 197 1.29 -20.69 -10.87
C THR A 197 0.45 -21.66 -10.04
N ASP A 198 0.34 -21.47 -8.73
CA ASP A 198 -0.74 -22.10 -7.96
C ASP A 198 -1.77 -21.03 -7.62
N ASN A 199 -2.98 -21.25 -8.09
CA ASN A 199 -4.18 -20.48 -7.83
C ASN A 199 -4.62 -20.65 -6.36
N GLN A 200 -3.73 -20.36 -5.42
CA GLN A 200 -4.09 -20.26 -4.01
C GLN A 200 -4.83 -18.95 -3.83
N THR A 201 -6.14 -19.06 -3.99
CA THR A 201 -7.08 -18.07 -3.47
C THR A 201 -6.73 -17.91 -1.99
N LEU A 202 -6.33 -16.71 -1.57
CA LEU A 202 -6.16 -16.37 -0.15
C LEU A 202 -7.36 -16.95 0.59
N GLY A 203 -7.11 -17.88 1.52
CA GLY A 203 -8.16 -18.66 2.17
C GLY A 203 -9.27 -17.75 2.64
N ALA A 204 -10.43 -17.81 1.97
CA ALA A 204 -11.60 -17.00 2.26
C ALA A 204 -12.37 -17.52 3.49
N THR A 205 -11.67 -18.15 4.44
CA THR A 205 -12.24 -18.50 5.73
C THR A 205 -11.50 -17.73 6.81
N THR A 206 -12.24 -17.36 7.85
CA THR A 206 -11.86 -16.52 9.00
C THR A 206 -10.61 -16.99 9.78
N TYR A 207 -9.95 -18.09 9.37
CA TYR A 207 -8.80 -18.71 10.06
C TYR A 207 -7.61 -19.05 9.15
N GLY A 208 -7.51 -18.47 7.95
CA GLY A 208 -6.33 -18.64 7.08
C GLY A 208 -5.10 -17.91 7.62
N LEU A 209 -4.27 -18.59 8.42
CA LEU A 209 -3.00 -18.05 8.93
C LEU A 209 -1.91 -18.09 7.84
N ASN A 210 -1.53 -16.92 7.32
CA ASN A 210 -0.34 -16.74 6.49
C ASN A 210 0.90 -16.66 7.39
N THR A 211 1.51 -17.79 7.75
CA THR A 211 2.88 -17.78 8.31
C THR A 211 3.89 -17.83 7.16
N GLY A 212 4.14 -16.67 6.55
CA GLY A 212 5.31 -16.46 5.71
C GLY A 212 6.56 -16.49 6.58
N GLY A 213 7.33 -17.58 6.51
CA GLY A 213 8.57 -17.71 7.28
C GLY A 213 9.35 -19.01 7.08
N VAL A 214 9.03 -19.83 6.07
CA VAL A 214 9.76 -21.08 5.82
C VAL A 214 10.25 -21.10 4.38
N ALA A 215 11.54 -21.32 4.18
CA ALA A 215 12.10 -21.62 2.87
C ALA A 215 11.34 -22.81 2.26
N GLN A 216 10.68 -22.59 1.12
CA GLN A 216 10.01 -23.64 0.37
C GLN A 216 11.00 -24.15 -0.67
N LEU A 217 11.34 -25.43 -0.61
CA LEU A 217 12.15 -26.07 -1.63
C LEU A 217 11.23 -26.58 -2.74
N VAL A 218 11.60 -26.28 -3.97
CA VAL A 218 10.97 -26.84 -5.16
C VAL A 218 11.48 -28.27 -5.30
N ASN A 219 10.60 -29.26 -5.25
CA ASN A 219 11.02 -30.65 -5.48
C ASN A 219 11.43 -30.87 -6.94
N GLY A 220 12.03 -32.01 -7.27
CA GLY A 220 12.49 -32.33 -8.62
C GLY A 220 11.39 -32.34 -9.70
N SER A 221 10.11 -32.18 -9.33
CA SER A 221 8.96 -32.07 -10.25
C SER A 221 8.43 -30.63 -10.40
N GLY A 222 9.05 -29.63 -9.77
CA GLY A 222 8.62 -28.23 -9.88
C GLY A 222 7.53 -27.81 -8.89
N ASN A 223 7.10 -28.69 -7.98
CA ASN A 223 6.10 -28.35 -6.97
C ASN A 223 6.76 -27.74 -5.74
N LEU A 224 6.16 -26.68 -5.20
CA LEU A 224 6.55 -26.10 -3.91
C LEU A 224 6.18 -27.10 -2.81
N ASP A 225 7.19 -27.77 -2.24
CA ASP A 225 7.00 -28.56 -1.04
C ASP A 225 7.31 -27.70 0.19
N ARG A 226 6.46 -27.82 1.21
CA ARG A 226 6.85 -27.31 2.53
C ARG A 226 8.02 -28.18 2.94
N GLN A 227 9.15 -27.60 3.34
CA GLN A 227 10.29 -28.36 3.86
C GLN A 227 9.84 -29.29 4.99
N ARG A 228 9.46 -30.52 4.62
CA ARG A 228 8.85 -31.57 5.45
C ARG A 228 9.76 -32.76 5.30
N GLU A 229 10.86 -32.76 6.05
CA GLU A 229 11.68 -33.97 6.11
C GLU A 229 11.10 -35.05 7.04
N THR A 230 10.03 -34.79 7.82
CA THR A 230 9.42 -35.84 8.67
C THR A 230 7.91 -35.73 8.88
N SER A 231 7.11 -36.51 8.13
CA SER A 231 5.92 -37.31 8.56
C SER A 231 5.01 -37.68 7.37
N LEU A 232 4.28 -38.79 7.51
CA LEU A 232 3.36 -39.40 6.53
C LEU A 232 2.39 -38.39 5.87
N ASP A 233 2.19 -38.52 4.56
CA ASP A 233 1.17 -37.77 3.80
C ASP A 233 -0.24 -38.04 4.36
N GLY A 234 -1.00 -36.98 4.69
CA GLY A 234 -2.45 -37.05 4.98
C GLY A 234 -2.93 -36.70 6.39
N ALA A 235 -2.07 -36.29 7.33
CA ALA A 235 -2.50 -35.88 8.68
C ALA A 235 -2.99 -34.40 8.75
N PRO A 236 -4.17 -34.10 9.35
CA PRO A 236 -4.70 -32.74 9.49
C PRO A 236 -3.87 -31.83 10.42
N ALA A 237 -3.66 -30.57 10.02
CA ALA A 237 -2.81 -29.59 10.71
C ALA A 237 -3.52 -28.80 11.84
N VAL A 238 -4.38 -29.44 12.63
CA VAL A 238 -5.08 -28.75 13.74
C VAL A 238 -4.24 -28.85 15.02
N GLY A 239 -3.76 -27.71 15.53
CA GLY A 239 -3.12 -27.60 16.86
C GLY A 239 -1.59 -27.52 16.88
N VAL A 240 -0.92 -27.24 15.76
CA VAL A 240 0.54 -27.35 15.64
C VAL A 240 1.23 -25.97 15.71
N ALA A 241 2.15 -25.79 16.66
CA ALA A 241 2.91 -24.55 16.85
C ALA A 241 3.93 -24.31 15.72
N ALA A 242 3.93 -23.10 15.17
CA ALA A 242 4.82 -22.67 14.09
C ALA A 242 6.21 -22.28 14.63
N GLY A 243 7.06 -23.26 14.95
CA GLY A 243 8.48 -23.04 15.22
C GLY A 243 9.30 -23.08 13.93
N ALA A 244 9.92 -21.96 13.53
CA ALA A 244 10.73 -21.86 12.30
C ALA A 244 12.20 -22.32 12.46
N GLN A 245 12.62 -22.69 13.68
CA GLN A 245 14.01 -23.04 13.95
C GLN A 245 14.36 -24.40 13.33
N GLN A 246 15.46 -24.48 12.57
CA GLN A 246 16.01 -25.74 12.08
C GLN A 246 17.15 -26.18 12.99
N LEU A 247 17.07 -27.42 13.46
CA LEU A 247 18.09 -28.05 14.28
C LEU A 247 18.73 -29.16 13.46
N ALA A 248 20.06 -29.09 13.32
CA ALA A 248 20.80 -30.21 12.74
C ALA A 248 20.69 -31.41 13.70
N GLY A 249 20.21 -32.54 13.18
CA GLY A 249 20.33 -33.83 13.84
C GLY A 249 21.80 -34.29 13.92
N PRO A 250 22.08 -35.38 14.65
CA PRO A 250 23.42 -35.95 14.71
C PRO A 250 23.93 -36.27 13.29
N PRO A 251 25.21 -35.97 12.97
CA PRO A 251 25.74 -36.21 11.64
C PRO A 251 25.76 -37.71 11.32
N LEU A 252 25.32 -38.07 10.12
CA LEU A 252 25.66 -39.35 9.51
C LEU A 252 27.13 -39.26 9.08
N ALA A 253 28.02 -39.97 9.79
CA ALA A 253 29.39 -40.21 9.34
C ALA A 253 29.46 -41.58 8.66
N THR A 254 29.80 -41.60 7.38
CA THR A 254 29.92 -42.81 6.57
C THR A 254 31.13 -42.74 5.64
N THR A 255 31.36 -43.76 4.81
CA THR A 255 32.46 -43.79 3.83
C THR A 255 31.99 -44.27 2.47
N VAL A 256 32.72 -43.90 1.43
CA VAL A 256 32.47 -44.37 0.06
C VAL A 256 33.00 -45.80 -0.12
N THR A 257 32.17 -46.68 -0.66
CA THR A 257 32.47 -48.11 -0.87
C THR A 257 32.57 -48.53 -2.33
N SER A 258 32.09 -47.71 -3.27
CA SER A 258 32.10 -48.01 -4.72
C SER A 258 33.45 -47.84 -5.43
N GLY A 259 34.55 -47.69 -4.69
CA GLY A 259 35.88 -47.34 -5.23
C GLY A 259 36.14 -45.83 -5.23
N ALA A 260 37.26 -45.42 -5.85
CA ALA A 260 37.62 -44.00 -5.97
C ALA A 260 36.61 -43.24 -6.85
N ILE A 261 36.26 -42.02 -6.46
CA ILE A 261 35.39 -41.12 -7.23
C ILE A 261 36.27 -40.29 -8.16
N THR A 262 35.94 -40.24 -9.45
CA THR A 262 36.62 -39.35 -10.40
C THR A 262 35.78 -38.10 -10.60
N GLY A 263 36.37 -36.93 -10.38
CA GLY A 263 35.69 -35.65 -10.52
C GLY A 263 35.02 -35.48 -11.89
N SER A 264 33.77 -35.05 -11.90
CA SER A 264 32.97 -34.88 -13.13
C SER A 264 31.93 -33.77 -12.97
N ALA A 265 31.59 -33.13 -14.09
CA ALA A 265 30.47 -32.19 -14.17
C ALA A 265 29.10 -32.90 -14.32
N SER A 266 29.08 -34.22 -14.53
CA SER A 266 27.86 -35.02 -14.67
C SER A 266 27.56 -35.80 -13.38
N PRO A 267 26.28 -36.02 -13.02
CA PRO A 267 25.92 -36.82 -11.86
C PRO A 267 26.46 -38.25 -11.94
N GLN A 268 26.98 -38.77 -10.83
CA GLN A 268 27.52 -40.12 -10.70
C GLN A 268 26.84 -40.89 -9.58
N ASN A 269 26.75 -42.21 -9.74
CA ASN A 269 26.31 -43.12 -8.69
C ASN A 269 27.48 -43.49 -7.78
N VAL A 270 27.34 -43.19 -6.48
CA VAL A 270 28.33 -43.49 -5.45
C VAL A 270 27.67 -44.35 -4.38
N THR A 271 28.30 -45.46 -3.99
CA THR A 271 27.77 -46.34 -2.94
C THR A 271 28.38 -45.97 -1.59
N LEU A 272 27.54 -45.70 -0.59
CA LEU A 272 27.96 -45.37 0.77
C LEU A 272 27.87 -46.60 1.69
N ALA A 273 28.71 -46.66 2.73
CA ALA A 273 28.66 -47.73 3.72
C ALA A 273 27.34 -47.72 4.51
N ALA A 274 26.75 -46.53 4.72
CA ALA A 274 25.44 -46.31 5.31
C ALA A 274 24.77 -45.09 4.67
N VAL A 275 23.45 -45.20 4.45
CA VAL A 275 22.57 -44.07 4.06
C VAL A 275 21.48 -43.82 5.10
N ASN A 276 21.48 -44.61 6.18
CA ASN A 276 20.56 -44.49 7.31
C ASN A 276 21.35 -44.09 8.54
N PHE A 277 20.78 -43.21 9.35
CA PHE A 277 21.27 -42.83 10.67
C PHE A 277 20.13 -42.91 11.69
N SER A 278 20.47 -43.25 12.93
CA SER A 278 19.51 -43.22 14.03
C SER A 278 19.54 -41.84 14.66
N ASN A 279 18.45 -41.09 14.52
CA ASN A 279 18.24 -39.87 15.26
C ASN A 279 17.24 -40.16 16.37
N ARG A 280 17.71 -40.21 17.62
CA ARG A 280 16.88 -40.44 18.81
C ARG A 280 15.99 -41.70 18.73
N GLY A 281 16.54 -42.80 18.19
CA GLY A 281 15.85 -44.08 18.10
C GLY A 281 14.96 -44.24 16.86
N VAL A 282 14.76 -43.18 16.08
CA VAL A 282 14.09 -43.25 14.78
C VAL A 282 15.15 -43.38 13.68
N THR A 283 14.98 -44.37 12.81
CA THR A 283 15.86 -44.53 11.65
C THR A 283 15.45 -43.53 10.58
N THR A 284 16.32 -42.57 10.29
CA THR A 284 16.17 -41.61 9.19
C THR A 284 17.15 -41.97 8.08
N SER A 285 16.76 -41.78 6.83
CA SER A 285 17.60 -42.04 5.65
C SER A 285 17.91 -40.75 4.92
N LEU A 286 19.04 -40.71 4.20
CA LEU A 286 19.30 -39.68 3.19
C LEU A 286 18.18 -39.69 2.13
N GLN A 287 17.90 -38.52 1.56
CA GLN A 287 16.88 -38.34 0.53
C GLN A 287 17.44 -37.53 -0.66
N ALA A 288 16.71 -37.51 -1.77
CA ALA A 288 17.01 -36.56 -2.84
C ALA A 288 16.86 -35.14 -2.28
N GLY A 289 17.84 -34.28 -2.53
CA GLY A 289 17.96 -32.94 -1.94
C GLY A 289 18.90 -32.85 -0.74
N SER A 290 19.28 -33.97 -0.10
CA SER A 290 20.27 -33.94 0.98
C SER A 290 21.64 -33.45 0.47
N THR A 291 22.39 -32.76 1.33
CA THR A 291 23.76 -32.29 1.06
C THR A 291 24.77 -33.16 1.79
N LEU A 292 25.77 -33.65 1.07
CA LEU A 292 26.91 -34.38 1.62
C LEU A 292 28.14 -33.49 1.69
N VAL A 293 28.89 -33.56 2.78
CA VAL A 293 30.29 -33.12 2.85
C VAL A 293 31.15 -34.34 2.57
N VAL A 294 31.83 -34.37 1.42
CA VAL A 294 32.70 -35.47 1.02
C VAL A 294 34.15 -35.06 1.25
N ASP A 295 34.91 -35.91 1.93
CA ASP A 295 36.26 -35.65 2.44
C ASP A 295 36.32 -34.59 3.56
N THR A 296 37.38 -34.66 4.36
CA THR A 296 37.76 -33.67 5.38
C THR A 296 39.12 -33.06 5.11
N GLY A 297 39.81 -33.51 4.06
CA GLY A 297 41.10 -32.99 3.61
C GLY A 297 40.99 -31.89 2.54
N LEU A 298 42.06 -31.72 1.76
CA LEU A 298 42.19 -30.66 0.76
C LEU A 298 41.20 -30.76 -0.41
N ASN A 299 40.53 -31.91 -0.59
CA ASN A 299 39.55 -32.13 -1.65
C ASN A 299 38.09 -31.99 -1.17
N GLN A 300 37.86 -31.48 0.04
CA GLN A 300 36.51 -31.34 0.60
C GLN A 300 35.56 -30.64 -0.38
N GLU A 301 34.38 -31.23 -0.60
CA GLU A 301 33.32 -30.61 -1.39
C GLU A 301 31.92 -30.89 -0.82
N LEU A 302 30.98 -30.00 -1.18
CA LEU A 302 29.56 -30.16 -0.91
C LEU A 302 28.86 -30.75 -2.13
N VAL A 303 28.22 -31.91 -1.96
CA VAL A 303 27.52 -32.63 -3.02
C VAL A 303 26.03 -32.67 -2.72
N TYR A 304 25.23 -32.08 -3.61
CA TYR A 304 23.77 -32.17 -3.56
C TYR A 304 23.31 -33.46 -4.24
N LEU A 305 22.46 -34.22 -3.55
CA LEU A 305 21.97 -35.51 -4.06
C LEU A 305 20.75 -35.31 -4.96
N SER A 306 20.83 -35.75 -6.21
CA SER A 306 19.69 -35.81 -7.14
C SER A 306 18.83 -37.05 -6.93
N ALA A 307 19.38 -38.13 -6.38
CA ALA A 307 18.62 -39.35 -6.04
C ALA A 307 19.30 -40.16 -4.93
N VAL A 308 18.51 -40.93 -4.16
CA VAL A 308 19.01 -41.88 -3.15
C VAL A 308 18.26 -43.20 -3.26
N ASN A 309 18.99 -44.31 -3.40
CA ASN A 309 18.47 -45.67 -3.29
C ASN A 309 18.88 -46.25 -1.94
N ILE A 310 17.93 -46.30 -1.00
CA ILE A 310 18.18 -46.74 0.38
C ILE A 310 18.57 -48.22 0.45
N ALA A 311 17.99 -49.06 -0.41
CA ALA A 311 18.21 -50.50 -0.40
C ALA A 311 19.63 -50.87 -0.87
N THR A 312 20.15 -50.18 -1.88
CA THR A 312 21.50 -50.42 -2.42
C THR A 312 22.55 -49.48 -1.84
N LYS A 313 22.14 -48.52 -0.99
CA LYS A 313 23.00 -47.45 -0.43
C LYS A 313 23.69 -46.60 -1.51
N VAL A 314 23.07 -46.47 -2.68
CA VAL A 314 23.60 -45.70 -3.80
C VAL A 314 23.00 -44.30 -3.75
N VAL A 315 23.86 -43.28 -3.79
CA VAL A 315 23.48 -41.87 -3.97
C VAL A 315 23.88 -41.41 -5.36
N ASN A 316 23.09 -40.53 -5.97
CA ASN A 316 23.41 -39.88 -7.24
C ASN A 316 23.62 -38.39 -6.98
N GLY A 317 24.73 -37.83 -7.48
CA GLY A 317 25.07 -36.42 -7.30
C GLY A 317 26.29 -36.02 -8.13
N VAL A 318 26.58 -34.72 -8.24
CA VAL A 318 27.75 -34.20 -8.98
C VAL A 318 28.92 -34.05 -8.02
N PHE A 319 29.95 -34.86 -8.20
CA PHE A 319 31.21 -34.81 -7.43
C PHE A 319 32.25 -34.13 -8.32
N LYS A 320 32.60 -32.88 -8.03
CA LYS A 320 33.52 -32.08 -8.85
C LYS A 320 34.97 -32.51 -8.62
N ASN A 321 35.29 -32.92 -7.39
CA ASN A 321 36.63 -33.34 -7.01
C ASN A 321 36.80 -34.85 -7.16
N SER A 322 38.04 -35.30 -7.34
CA SER A 322 38.37 -36.72 -7.28
C SER A 322 38.67 -37.13 -5.85
N HIS A 323 38.11 -38.26 -5.41
CA HIS A 323 38.27 -38.78 -4.05
C HIS A 323 38.79 -40.21 -4.07
N SER A 324 39.65 -40.55 -3.11
CA SER A 324 40.12 -41.92 -2.95
C SER A 324 38.99 -42.84 -2.45
N ALA A 325 39.15 -44.15 -2.66
CA ALA A 325 38.21 -45.13 -2.11
C ALA A 325 38.22 -45.06 -0.57
N GLY A 326 37.06 -45.21 0.07
CA GLY A 326 36.94 -45.15 1.53
C GLY A 326 36.94 -43.73 2.11
N VAL A 327 36.89 -42.69 1.28
CA VAL A 327 36.80 -41.29 1.75
C VAL A 327 35.60 -41.11 2.69
N ALA A 328 35.80 -40.31 3.76
CA ALA A 328 34.77 -40.00 4.72
C ALA A 328 33.69 -39.10 4.09
N VAL A 329 32.44 -39.35 4.45
CA VAL A 329 31.27 -38.59 4.00
C VAL A 329 30.44 -38.25 5.22
N TYR A 330 30.10 -36.97 5.36
CA TYR A 330 29.25 -36.46 6.43
C TYR A 330 27.96 -35.89 5.84
N ALA A 331 26.84 -36.17 6.49
CA ALA A 331 25.56 -35.55 6.14
C ALA A 331 24.83 -35.16 7.43
N PHE A 332 24.03 -34.10 7.36
CA PHE A 332 23.18 -33.66 8.46
C PHE A 332 21.73 -33.77 8.01
N GLY A 333 20.90 -34.47 8.79
CA GLY A 333 19.45 -34.34 8.66
C GLY A 333 19.02 -33.09 9.41
N TYR A 334 18.41 -32.11 8.74
CA TYR A 334 17.91 -30.91 9.40
C TYR A 334 16.45 -31.11 9.74
N ASN A 335 16.11 -31.15 11.02
CA ASN A 335 14.72 -31.22 11.43
C ASN A 335 14.22 -29.87 11.92
N GLN A 336 12.95 -29.55 11.67
CA GLN A 336 12.34 -28.38 12.30
C GLN A 336 12.24 -28.66 13.81
N ALA A 337 12.45 -27.63 14.63
CA ALA A 337 12.35 -27.71 16.09
C ALA A 337 10.99 -28.28 16.55
N ARG A 338 9.96 -28.15 15.71
CA ARG A 338 8.64 -28.76 15.85
C ARG A 338 8.68 -30.30 15.97
N ASP A 339 9.56 -30.94 15.22
CA ASP A 339 9.63 -32.41 15.13
C ASP A 339 10.72 -32.97 16.07
N ALA A 340 11.32 -32.12 16.91
CA ALA A 340 12.25 -32.48 17.98
C ALA A 340 11.53 -32.84 19.30
N THR A 341 10.31 -33.37 19.23
CA THR A 341 9.58 -33.88 20.41
C THR A 341 10.27 -35.12 20.94
N ILE A 342 10.99 -34.97 22.05
CA ILE A 342 11.43 -36.10 22.86
C ILE A 342 10.24 -36.51 23.74
N PRO A 343 9.92 -37.81 23.88
CA PRO A 343 8.91 -38.25 24.84
C PRO A 343 9.28 -37.79 26.25
N ASP A 344 8.28 -37.44 27.06
CA ASP A 344 8.45 -37.12 28.49
C ASP A 344 9.21 -38.27 29.19
N GLY A 345 10.16 -37.91 30.04
CA GLY A 345 10.99 -38.88 30.79
C GLY A 345 12.24 -39.38 30.06
N SER A 346 12.61 -38.78 28.93
CA SER A 346 13.85 -39.13 28.22
C SER A 346 15.11 -38.51 28.83
N THR A 347 16.24 -39.22 28.73
CA THR A 347 17.55 -38.80 29.26
C THR A 347 18.19 -37.70 28.41
N PRO A 348 19.01 -36.78 28.97
CA PRO A 348 19.37 -35.51 28.34
C PRO A 348 20.42 -35.58 27.21
N ALA A 349 20.79 -36.78 26.77
CA ALA A 349 21.84 -36.96 25.77
C ALA A 349 21.37 -36.48 24.38
N GLY A 350 21.93 -35.36 23.91
CA GLY A 350 21.69 -34.81 22.57
C GLY A 350 20.61 -33.73 22.47
N ILE A 351 20.35 -33.00 23.56
CA ILE A 351 19.42 -31.87 23.57
C ILE A 351 20.15 -30.60 23.09
N ALA A 352 19.56 -29.88 22.13
CA ALA A 352 20.10 -28.61 21.65
C ALA A 352 19.90 -27.51 22.71
N ALA A 353 20.94 -26.72 22.97
CA ALA A 353 20.99 -25.71 24.02
C ALA A 353 19.95 -24.56 23.88
N SER A 354 19.18 -24.52 22.81
CA SER A 354 18.28 -23.42 22.46
C SER A 354 16.80 -23.66 22.72
N ALA A 355 16.39 -24.88 23.09
CA ALA A 355 15.00 -25.10 23.49
C ALA A 355 14.90 -25.00 25.02
N ALA A 356 13.92 -24.23 25.49
CA ALA A 356 13.64 -24.08 26.91
C ALA A 356 13.08 -25.41 27.43
N TYR A 357 13.84 -26.06 28.29
CA TYR A 357 13.42 -27.26 28.99
C TYR A 357 13.73 -27.14 30.46
N PHE A 358 12.91 -27.77 31.30
CA PHE A 358 13.22 -27.93 32.71
C PHE A 358 13.92 -29.27 32.92
N TYR A 359 15.12 -29.22 33.52
CA TYR A 359 15.87 -30.41 33.89
C TYR A 359 15.43 -30.88 35.29
N ASN A 360 14.81 -32.06 35.36
CA ASN A 360 14.40 -32.70 36.60
C ASN A 360 15.61 -33.43 37.21
N ALA A 361 16.38 -32.71 38.04
CA ALA A 361 17.64 -33.19 38.59
C ALA A 361 17.56 -34.52 39.38
N PRO A 362 16.52 -34.78 40.20
CA PRO A 362 16.35 -36.08 40.88
C PRO A 362 16.23 -37.27 39.93
N ASN A 363 15.57 -37.10 38.78
CA ASN A 363 15.26 -38.19 37.85
C ASN A 363 16.16 -38.22 36.61
N GLN A 364 17.00 -37.19 36.43
CA GLN A 364 17.82 -36.96 35.24
C GLN A 364 17.02 -36.93 33.92
N THR A 365 15.79 -36.44 33.97
CA THR A 365 14.89 -36.34 32.83
C THR A 365 14.61 -34.88 32.47
N VAL A 366 14.11 -34.66 31.26
CA VAL A 366 13.84 -33.31 30.73
C VAL A 366 12.36 -33.19 30.37
N GLU A 367 11.72 -32.11 30.80
CA GLU A 367 10.29 -31.85 30.61
C GLU A 367 10.08 -30.57 29.79
N MET A 368 9.08 -30.57 28.90
CA MET A 368 8.71 -29.40 28.10
C MET A 368 7.86 -28.42 28.92
N GLU A 369 7.94 -27.12 28.61
CA GLU A 369 7.16 -26.01 29.20
C GLU A 369 5.62 -26.21 29.23
N ARG A 370 5.05 -27.26 28.64
CA ARG A 370 3.59 -27.44 28.49
C ARG A 370 3.10 -28.88 28.67
N SER A 371 3.69 -29.66 29.58
CA SER A 371 3.14 -30.98 29.91
C SER A 371 2.00 -30.85 30.93
N ALA A 372 0.75 -30.93 30.47
CA ALA A 372 -0.43 -31.03 31.34
C ALA A 372 -0.45 -32.32 32.17
N ALA A 373 0.45 -33.27 31.91
CA ALA A 373 0.53 -34.53 32.63
C ALA A 373 1.20 -34.41 34.02
N GLY A 374 1.86 -33.29 34.32
CA GLY A 374 2.51 -33.01 35.62
C GLY A 374 1.69 -32.17 36.61
N GLU A 375 0.54 -31.64 36.21
CA GLU A 375 -0.30 -30.76 37.04
C GLU A 375 -1.38 -31.55 37.80
N LEU A 376 -0.96 -32.38 38.76
CA LEU A 376 -1.85 -32.95 39.78
C LEU A 376 -1.72 -32.18 41.10
N ASP A 377 -2.79 -32.13 41.91
CA ASP A 377 -2.84 -31.42 43.20
C ASP A 377 -1.66 -31.77 44.12
N GLY A 378 -0.89 -30.75 44.53
CA GLY A 378 0.26 -30.87 45.45
C GLY A 378 1.63 -30.52 44.86
N ALA A 379 1.73 -30.12 43.59
CA ALA A 379 2.98 -29.65 43.01
C ALA A 379 3.48 -28.36 43.70
N SER A 380 4.76 -28.32 44.08
CA SER A 380 5.36 -27.30 44.97
C SER A 380 5.54 -25.90 44.35
N GLY A 381 5.03 -25.66 43.15
CA GLY A 381 5.16 -24.37 42.46
C GLY A 381 6.60 -24.01 42.02
N ILE A 382 7.57 -24.91 42.12
CA ILE A 382 8.94 -24.63 41.66
C ILE A 382 9.03 -24.93 40.16
N GLY A 383 8.78 -23.92 39.33
CA GLY A 383 8.98 -23.96 37.87
C GLY A 383 7.90 -23.29 37.01
N THR A 384 6.90 -22.60 37.58
CA THR A 384 5.75 -22.14 36.79
C THR A 384 6.00 -20.81 36.07
N ALA A 385 6.10 -20.85 34.75
CA ALA A 385 5.76 -19.73 33.88
C ALA A 385 4.40 -20.02 33.20
N VAL A 386 3.36 -19.33 33.69
CA VAL A 386 2.08 -19.05 33.03
C VAL A 386 1.36 -20.26 32.40
N ALA A 387 0.88 -21.17 33.24
CA ALA A 387 -0.25 -22.04 32.89
C ALA A 387 -1.50 -21.48 33.58
N ALA A 388 -2.58 -21.35 32.83
CA ALA A 388 -3.87 -20.87 33.33
C ALA A 388 -4.24 -21.61 34.62
N GLU A 389 -4.58 -20.86 35.66
CA GLU A 389 -4.95 -21.38 36.97
C GLU A 389 -6.25 -22.21 36.83
N TYR A 390 -6.12 -23.53 36.92
CA TYR A 390 -7.27 -24.45 36.96
C TYR A 390 -7.67 -24.68 38.42
N GLU A 391 -8.91 -24.36 38.81
CA GLU A 391 -9.49 -24.81 40.08
C GLU A 391 -10.22 -26.15 39.85
N TRP A 392 -9.79 -27.22 40.53
CA TRP A 392 -10.47 -28.51 40.44
C TRP A 392 -11.84 -28.47 41.11
N ASN A 393 -12.92 -28.87 40.40
CA ASN A 393 -14.19 -29.21 41.01
C ASN A 393 -14.58 -30.66 40.72
N GLY A 394 -14.81 -31.45 41.78
CA GLY A 394 -15.18 -32.86 41.62
C GLY A 394 -16.48 -33.00 40.84
N GLY A 395 -16.39 -33.53 39.61
CA GLY A 395 -17.52 -33.78 38.72
C GLY A 395 -17.83 -32.69 37.68
N GLY A 396 -17.19 -31.51 37.70
CA GLY A 396 -17.47 -30.47 36.69
C GLY A 396 -18.73 -29.61 36.95
N PRO A 397 -18.94 -28.51 36.20
CA PRO A 397 -20.11 -27.63 36.36
C PRO A 397 -21.45 -28.38 36.33
N LEU A 398 -22.45 -27.85 37.05
CA LEU A 398 -23.84 -28.20 36.80
C LEU A 398 -24.22 -27.68 35.41
N THR A 399 -24.82 -28.54 34.60
CA THR A 399 -25.50 -28.15 33.36
C THR A 399 -26.68 -27.23 33.69
N ASN A 400 -27.25 -26.57 32.68
CA ASN A 400 -28.49 -25.80 32.81
C ASN A 400 -29.70 -26.62 33.32
N THR A 401 -29.58 -27.94 33.41
CA THR A 401 -30.57 -28.86 33.99
C THR A 401 -30.30 -29.25 35.44
N GLY A 402 -29.22 -28.74 36.04
CA GLY A 402 -28.81 -29.09 37.41
C GLY A 402 -28.08 -30.44 37.53
N ALA A 403 -27.72 -31.09 36.41
CA ALA A 403 -26.92 -32.31 36.40
C ALA A 403 -25.41 -32.00 36.31
N ILE A 404 -24.58 -32.76 37.04
CA ILE A 404 -23.11 -32.68 37.03
C ILE A 404 -22.57 -33.02 35.62
N SER A 405 -21.72 -32.16 35.03
CA SER A 405 -21.25 -32.31 33.64
C SER A 405 -20.21 -33.40 33.40
N GLY A 406 -19.56 -33.93 34.44
CA GLY A 406 -18.52 -34.97 34.36
C GLY A 406 -17.14 -34.49 33.90
N LEU A 407 -16.95 -33.19 33.66
CA LEU A 407 -15.68 -32.62 33.22
C LEU A 407 -14.82 -32.28 34.44
N ALA A 408 -13.76 -33.05 34.64
CA ALA A 408 -12.93 -33.00 35.84
C ALA A 408 -12.08 -31.71 35.96
N PHE A 409 -11.76 -31.05 34.84
CA PHE A 409 -10.95 -29.84 34.83
C PHE A 409 -11.78 -28.62 34.44
N ASP A 410 -11.71 -27.59 35.27
CA ASP A 410 -12.32 -26.31 35.02
C ASP A 410 -11.29 -25.29 34.52
N ARG A 411 -11.26 -25.04 33.21
CA ARG A 411 -10.54 -23.91 32.61
C ARG A 411 -11.10 -22.65 33.25
N ALA A 412 -10.33 -21.96 34.13
CA ALA A 412 -10.63 -20.63 34.70
C ALA A 412 -12.01 -20.12 34.26
N ARG A 413 -13.08 -20.64 34.87
CA ARG A 413 -14.43 -20.57 34.28
C ARG A 413 -14.78 -19.11 34.10
N ASN A 414 -15.07 -18.76 32.85
CA ASN A 414 -15.50 -17.45 32.38
C ASN A 414 -16.27 -16.75 33.50
N LEU A 415 -15.64 -15.72 34.06
CA LEU A 415 -16.06 -14.98 35.24
C LEU A 415 -17.57 -14.65 35.13
N GLN A 416 -18.06 -14.48 33.88
CA GLN A 416 -19.46 -14.36 33.45
C GLN A 416 -20.49 -15.38 33.96
N GLY A 417 -20.13 -16.48 34.63
CA GLY A 417 -21.08 -17.48 35.17
C GLY A 417 -21.22 -17.56 36.70
N LYS A 418 -20.35 -16.89 37.47
CA LYS A 418 -20.32 -17.00 38.94
C LYS A 418 -21.39 -16.10 39.61
N GLY A 419 -21.85 -16.43 40.80
CA GLY A 419 -22.73 -15.61 41.64
C GLY A 419 -22.55 -16.02 43.11
N ALA A 420 -23.10 -15.26 44.07
CA ALA A 420 -22.97 -15.60 45.48
C ALA A 420 -24.14 -16.47 46.00
N GLY A 421 -23.82 -17.67 46.48
CA GLY A 421 -24.69 -18.49 47.32
C GLY A 421 -24.34 -18.32 48.80
N GLY A 422 -25.28 -18.65 49.66
CA GLY A 422 -25.03 -18.65 51.09
C GLY A 422 -26.16 -19.26 51.91
N SER A 423 -25.83 -19.52 53.17
CA SER A 423 -26.73 -20.01 54.21
C SER A 423 -26.18 -19.57 55.56
N THR A 424 -26.79 -20.05 56.64
CA THR A 424 -26.24 -20.00 57.98
C THR A 424 -26.07 -21.40 58.55
N LEU A 425 -25.16 -21.55 59.52
CA LEU A 425 -25.00 -22.77 60.30
C LEU A 425 -26.27 -23.10 61.08
N ASN A 426 -26.71 -24.36 61.01
CA ASN A 426 -27.81 -24.93 61.78
C ASN A 426 -27.24 -25.64 63.02
N GLY A 427 -26.89 -24.85 64.03
CA GLY A 427 -26.18 -25.28 65.23
C GLY A 427 -24.77 -24.69 65.31
N ALA A 428 -24.29 -24.45 66.53
CA ALA A 428 -22.89 -24.06 66.74
C ALA A 428 -21.98 -25.25 66.45
N VAL A 429 -20.81 -24.99 65.87
CA VAL A 429 -19.80 -26.01 65.56
C VAL A 429 -18.50 -25.68 66.29
N ALA A 430 -17.87 -26.70 66.86
CA ALA A 430 -16.57 -26.56 67.48
C ALA A 430 -15.45 -26.65 66.43
N GLY A 431 -14.26 -26.11 66.74
CA GLY A 431 -13.06 -26.45 65.97
C GLY A 431 -12.80 -27.96 66.02
N GLY A 432 -12.26 -28.52 64.93
CA GLY A 432 -11.97 -29.94 64.76
C GLY A 432 -13.06 -30.74 64.04
N VAL A 433 -14.22 -30.14 63.72
CA VAL A 433 -15.28 -30.85 63.00
C VAL A 433 -14.98 -30.98 61.51
N THR A 434 -15.27 -32.15 60.92
CA THR A 434 -15.13 -32.44 59.49
C THR A 434 -16.48 -32.44 58.75
N SER A 435 -17.55 -31.97 59.39
CA SER A 435 -18.85 -31.77 58.78
C SER A 435 -19.60 -30.66 59.48
N ILE A 436 -20.31 -29.85 58.70
CA ILE A 436 -21.23 -28.81 59.19
C ILE A 436 -22.66 -29.12 58.75
N THR A 437 -23.64 -28.49 59.39
CA THR A 437 -25.04 -28.53 58.96
C THR A 437 -25.49 -27.11 58.63
N LEU A 438 -26.12 -26.92 57.47
CA LEU A 438 -26.61 -25.63 56.99
C LEU A 438 -28.14 -25.56 57.05
N ASN A 439 -28.69 -24.36 57.21
CA ASN A 439 -30.15 -24.15 57.17
C ASN A 439 -30.74 -24.32 55.75
N ALA A 440 -29.96 -24.02 54.71
CA ALA A 440 -30.30 -24.28 53.32
C ALA A 440 -29.04 -24.55 52.51
N VAL A 441 -29.13 -25.35 51.45
CA VAL A 441 -28.02 -25.57 50.52
C VAL A 441 -28.55 -25.49 49.09
N VAL A 442 -28.13 -24.45 48.36
CA VAL A 442 -28.49 -24.23 46.96
C VAL A 442 -27.21 -24.04 46.16
N GLY A 443 -27.02 -24.87 45.13
CA GLY A 443 -25.92 -24.72 44.16
C GLY A 443 -24.51 -25.06 44.68
N LEU A 444 -24.39 -25.63 45.89
CA LEU A 444 -23.12 -26.11 46.44
C LEU A 444 -22.74 -27.46 45.81
N ASN A 445 -21.45 -27.65 45.49
CA ASN A 445 -20.93 -28.86 44.85
C ASN A 445 -19.77 -29.49 45.63
N PRO A 446 -19.48 -30.79 45.42
CA PRO A 446 -18.27 -31.43 45.97
C PRO A 446 -16.99 -30.73 45.51
N GLY A 447 -16.01 -30.59 46.41
CA GLY A 447 -14.75 -29.89 46.14
C GLY A 447 -14.84 -28.36 46.20
N GLN A 448 -16.03 -27.79 46.35
CA GLN A 448 -16.22 -26.35 46.36
C GLN A 448 -15.71 -25.69 47.66
N GLN A 449 -15.06 -24.54 47.57
CA GLN A 449 -14.70 -23.75 48.74
C GLN A 449 -15.92 -23.03 49.33
N ILE A 450 -16.02 -23.04 50.66
CA ILE A 450 -16.99 -22.29 51.45
C ILE A 450 -16.24 -21.35 52.40
N ARG A 451 -16.84 -20.20 52.70
CA ARG A 451 -16.33 -19.22 53.67
C ARG A 451 -17.31 -19.10 54.83
N LEU A 452 -16.82 -19.29 56.06
CA LEU A 452 -17.60 -19.18 57.29
C LEU A 452 -17.27 -17.86 57.99
N ASP A 453 -18.28 -17.26 58.64
CA ASP A 453 -18.15 -16.06 59.47
C ASP A 453 -17.50 -14.87 58.75
N ALA A 454 -17.85 -14.65 57.48
CA ALA A 454 -17.32 -13.56 56.67
C ALA A 454 -17.41 -12.20 57.40
N GLY A 455 -16.26 -11.57 57.64
CA GLY A 455 -16.16 -10.28 58.33
C GLY A 455 -16.18 -10.33 59.87
N ALA A 456 -16.18 -11.51 60.49
CA ALA A 456 -16.05 -11.67 61.94
C ALA A 456 -14.65 -12.17 62.35
N GLY A 457 -14.35 -12.15 63.66
CA GLY A 457 -13.02 -12.51 64.18
C GLY A 457 -12.61 -13.99 64.07
N ALA A 458 -13.51 -14.86 63.58
CA ALA A 458 -13.30 -16.29 63.41
C ALA A 458 -13.49 -16.72 61.94
N GLU A 459 -13.27 -15.82 60.99
CA GLU A 459 -13.45 -16.11 59.57
C GLU A 459 -12.53 -17.26 59.11
N GLU A 460 -13.10 -18.24 58.42
CA GLU A 460 -12.38 -19.42 57.95
C GLU A 460 -12.86 -19.86 56.56
N SER A 461 -11.95 -20.40 55.74
CA SER A 461 -12.27 -21.07 54.48
C SER A 461 -12.09 -22.58 54.60
N ALA A 462 -13.07 -23.34 54.12
CA ALA A 462 -13.02 -24.80 54.09
C ALA A 462 -13.44 -25.32 52.71
N TYR A 463 -13.03 -26.53 52.36
CA TYR A 463 -13.43 -27.19 51.12
C TYR A 463 -14.46 -28.27 51.40
N VAL A 464 -15.53 -28.31 50.61
CA VAL A 464 -16.54 -29.35 50.65
C VAL A 464 -15.91 -30.67 50.21
N SER A 465 -16.13 -31.73 50.99
CA SER A 465 -15.64 -33.07 50.72
C SER A 465 -16.18 -33.59 49.38
N GLN A 466 -15.38 -34.40 48.69
CA GLN A 466 -15.81 -35.13 47.49
C GLN A 466 -16.99 -36.08 47.75
N SER A 467 -17.24 -36.43 49.02
CA SER A 467 -18.37 -37.26 49.46
C SER A 467 -19.69 -36.50 49.63
N PHE A 468 -19.70 -35.18 49.45
CA PHE A 468 -20.91 -34.38 49.62
C PHE A 468 -21.99 -34.78 48.60
N THR A 469 -23.22 -35.00 49.09
CA THR A 469 -24.39 -35.23 48.24
C THR A 469 -25.08 -33.89 47.96
N ILE A 470 -25.13 -33.47 46.69
CA ILE A 470 -25.75 -32.19 46.29
C ILE A 470 -27.18 -32.09 46.84
N GLY A 471 -27.48 -30.94 47.47
CA GLY A 471 -28.77 -30.66 48.13
C GLY A 471 -28.88 -31.14 49.58
N SER A 472 -27.91 -31.89 50.09
CA SER A 472 -27.85 -32.25 51.52
C SER A 472 -27.58 -31.02 52.40
N LEU A 473 -28.26 -30.92 53.54
CA LEU A 473 -27.97 -29.91 54.56
C LEU A 473 -26.70 -30.23 55.36
N SER A 474 -26.32 -31.51 55.44
CA SER A 474 -25.05 -31.94 56.02
C SER A 474 -23.97 -31.84 54.95
N VAL A 475 -22.98 -30.99 55.21
CA VAL A 475 -21.86 -30.68 54.32
C VAL A 475 -20.58 -31.25 54.95
N PRO A 476 -20.11 -32.42 54.50
CA PRO A 476 -18.80 -32.93 54.91
C PRO A 476 -17.70 -32.04 54.31
N LEU A 477 -16.60 -31.88 55.03
CA LEU A 477 -15.45 -31.04 54.68
C LEU A 477 -14.22 -31.91 54.40
N GLN A 478 -13.30 -31.44 53.56
CA GLN A 478 -12.05 -32.14 53.26
C GLN A 478 -11.08 -32.10 54.45
N LEU A 479 -11.09 -31.00 55.20
CA LEU A 479 -10.29 -30.79 56.40
C LEU A 479 -11.20 -30.35 57.54
N ALA A 480 -10.73 -30.59 58.76
CA ALA A 480 -11.43 -30.13 59.96
C ALA A 480 -11.35 -28.61 60.09
N LEU A 481 -12.43 -27.98 60.56
CA LEU A 481 -12.42 -26.54 60.85
C LEU A 481 -11.40 -26.21 61.95
N ALA A 482 -10.64 -25.14 61.79
CA ALA A 482 -9.69 -24.66 62.79
C ALA A 482 -10.40 -23.92 63.93
N ASN A 483 -11.47 -23.19 63.64
CA ASN A 483 -12.15 -22.32 64.61
C ASN A 483 -13.55 -22.84 65.01
N PRO A 484 -14.02 -22.51 66.23
CA PRO A 484 -15.43 -22.67 66.56
C PRO A 484 -16.26 -21.57 65.90
N HIS A 485 -17.46 -21.92 65.43
CA HIS A 485 -18.41 -20.99 64.82
C HIS A 485 -19.76 -21.06 65.54
N ALA A 486 -20.39 -19.90 65.73
CA ALA A 486 -21.66 -19.81 66.43
C ALA A 486 -22.83 -20.37 65.61
N ASN A 487 -23.92 -20.74 66.28
CA ASN A 487 -25.18 -21.03 65.58
C ASN A 487 -25.63 -19.77 64.81
N GLY A 488 -26.05 -19.94 63.56
CA GLY A 488 -26.44 -18.82 62.70
C GLY A 488 -25.27 -18.11 62.02
N ALA A 489 -24.02 -18.54 62.25
CA ALA A 489 -22.84 -18.04 61.53
C ALA A 489 -23.07 -18.13 60.01
N ALA A 490 -22.73 -17.05 59.30
CA ALA A 490 -22.92 -16.97 57.85
C ALA A 490 -21.94 -17.89 57.12
N VAL A 491 -22.44 -18.64 56.14
CA VAL A 491 -21.63 -19.49 55.27
C VAL A 491 -21.92 -19.08 53.83
N ALA A 492 -20.88 -18.69 53.09
CA ALA A 492 -21.00 -18.21 51.71
C ALA A 492 -20.15 -19.06 50.76
N TRP A 493 -20.58 -19.18 49.50
CA TRP A 493 -19.88 -19.90 48.45
C TRP A 493 -20.28 -19.38 47.07
N ASP A 494 -19.46 -19.63 46.05
CA ASP A 494 -19.77 -19.17 44.69
C ASP A 494 -20.68 -20.16 43.94
N ILE A 495 -21.90 -19.77 43.56
CA ILE A 495 -22.81 -20.58 42.74
C ILE A 495 -22.72 -20.23 41.26
N PHE A 496 -23.29 -21.07 40.39
CA PHE A 496 -23.62 -20.69 39.02
C PHE A 496 -24.89 -19.83 39.02
N ALA A 497 -24.75 -18.55 38.68
CA ALA A 497 -25.89 -17.70 38.40
C ALA A 497 -26.17 -17.74 36.89
N SER A 498 -27.41 -18.06 36.51
CA SER A 498 -27.83 -18.02 35.10
C SER A 498 -27.66 -16.64 34.44
N ALA A 499 -27.56 -15.59 35.24
CA ALA A 499 -27.30 -14.22 34.79
C ALA A 499 -25.84 -13.75 34.96
N GLY A 500 -24.94 -14.62 35.45
CA GLY A 500 -23.56 -14.26 35.76
C GLY A 500 -23.40 -13.34 36.98
N PRO A 501 -22.15 -12.92 37.30
CA PRO A 501 -21.89 -12.11 38.50
C PRO A 501 -22.27 -10.64 38.30
N GLY A 502 -22.63 -10.24 37.07
CA GLY A 502 -22.98 -8.86 36.76
C GLY A 502 -24.16 -8.32 37.59
N LEU A 503 -25.07 -9.21 38.04
CA LEU A 503 -26.20 -8.81 38.89
C LEU A 503 -25.96 -9.03 40.39
N ASN A 504 -25.14 -10.02 40.77
CA ASN A 504 -25.11 -10.52 42.15
C ASN A 504 -23.72 -10.50 42.81
N GLY A 505 -22.66 -10.09 42.08
CA GLY A 505 -21.26 -10.14 42.48
C GLY A 505 -20.76 -11.57 42.77
N PHE A 506 -19.47 -11.73 43.03
CA PHE A 506 -18.86 -12.97 43.52
C PHE A 506 -18.01 -12.73 44.77
N THR A 507 -17.73 -13.78 45.53
CA THR A 507 -17.00 -13.64 46.80
C THR A 507 -15.49 -13.49 46.57
N PRO A 508 -14.77 -12.74 47.43
CA PRO A 508 -13.31 -12.58 47.36
C PRO A 508 -12.48 -13.86 47.45
N ALA A 509 -13.08 -14.95 47.92
CA ALA A 509 -12.34 -16.04 48.55
C ALA A 509 -12.07 -17.24 47.62
N GLY A 510 -12.51 -17.25 46.37
CA GLY A 510 -12.43 -18.43 45.49
C GLY A 510 -12.15 -18.14 44.01
N VAL A 511 -11.46 -17.03 43.71
CA VAL A 511 -10.98 -16.79 42.34
C VAL A 511 -9.72 -15.92 42.36
N SER A 512 -8.68 -16.35 41.65
CA SER A 512 -7.72 -15.42 41.08
C SER A 512 -8.44 -14.55 40.05
N VAL A 513 -8.45 -13.25 40.25
CA VAL A 513 -9.12 -12.33 39.31
C VAL A 513 -8.19 -12.17 38.10
N GLY A 514 -8.40 -13.01 37.08
CA GLY A 514 -7.68 -12.93 35.80
C GLY A 514 -8.10 -11.76 34.90
N GLU A 515 -9.12 -11.01 35.29
CA GLU A 515 -9.65 -9.80 34.64
C GLU A 515 -9.65 -8.63 35.65
N GLU A 516 -9.89 -7.39 35.21
CA GLU A 516 -10.09 -6.28 36.15
C GLU A 516 -11.46 -6.45 36.85
N ALA A 517 -11.46 -6.44 38.18
CA ALA A 517 -12.69 -6.49 38.99
C ALA A 517 -12.62 -5.46 40.11
N LEU A 518 -13.74 -4.81 40.39
CA LEU A 518 -13.85 -3.83 41.46
C LEU A 518 -14.49 -4.44 42.69
N TYR A 519 -13.85 -4.18 43.81
CA TYR A 519 -14.38 -4.49 45.13
C TYR A 519 -15.40 -3.43 45.55
N ASP A 520 -16.65 -3.84 45.77
CA ASP A 520 -17.65 -3.00 46.42
C ASP A 520 -17.55 -3.16 47.94
N PRO A 521 -17.09 -2.13 48.67
CA PRO A 521 -16.93 -2.21 50.12
C PRO A 521 -18.26 -2.31 50.87
N VAL A 522 -19.40 -1.98 50.24
CA VAL A 522 -20.72 -2.05 50.88
C VAL A 522 -21.25 -3.48 50.88
N SER A 523 -21.13 -4.19 49.75
CA SER A 523 -21.58 -5.59 49.64
C SER A 523 -20.49 -6.63 49.93
N ALA A 524 -19.23 -6.21 50.08
CA ALA A 524 -18.05 -7.06 50.24
C ALA A 524 -17.89 -8.11 49.12
N LYS A 525 -18.24 -7.71 47.89
CA LYS A 525 -18.21 -8.56 46.68
C LYS A 525 -17.37 -7.92 45.59
N TYR A 526 -16.86 -8.76 44.69
CA TYR A 526 -16.26 -8.30 43.44
C TYR A 526 -17.30 -8.26 42.31
N TYR A 527 -17.21 -7.23 41.48
CA TYR A 527 -17.95 -7.06 40.24
C TYR A 527 -16.97 -7.01 39.08
N ILE A 528 -17.26 -7.72 38.00
CA ILE A 528 -16.43 -7.69 36.79
C ILE A 528 -16.62 -6.35 36.09
N GLU A 529 -15.52 -5.77 35.63
CA GLU A 529 -15.57 -4.68 34.67
C GLU A 529 -16.16 -5.14 33.34
N ARG A 530 -17.15 -4.43 32.81
CA ARG A 530 -17.66 -4.68 31.47
C ARG A 530 -17.55 -3.40 30.67
N ALA A 531 -16.92 -3.48 29.51
CA ALA A 531 -17.22 -2.52 28.46
C ALA A 531 -18.73 -2.53 28.21
N ALA A 532 -19.39 -1.37 28.18
CA ALA A 532 -20.72 -1.25 27.60
C ALA A 532 -20.57 -1.68 26.13
N THR A 533 -20.80 -2.95 25.84
CA THR A 533 -20.79 -3.50 24.49
C THR A 533 -22.17 -3.41 23.85
N GLN A 534 -23.20 -3.17 24.67
CA GLN A 534 -24.59 -3.10 24.29
C GLN A 534 -25.20 -1.74 24.66
N ASP A 535 -26.05 -1.24 23.75
CA ASP A 535 -26.87 -0.04 23.95
C ASP A 535 -28.11 -0.40 24.78
N GLY A 536 -28.62 0.51 25.62
CA GLY A 536 -29.83 0.23 26.40
C GLY A 536 -29.59 -0.60 27.67
N CYS A 537 -28.38 -0.60 28.24
CA CYS A 537 -28.11 -1.40 29.45
C CYS A 537 -28.85 -0.81 30.67
N ALA A 538 -29.52 -1.63 31.47
CA ALA A 538 -30.18 -1.15 32.69
C ALA A 538 -29.15 -0.53 33.67
N PRO A 539 -29.53 0.48 34.47
CA PRO A 539 -28.68 1.05 35.53
C PRO A 539 -28.52 0.05 36.67
N GLN A 540 -27.68 -0.94 36.46
CA GLN A 540 -27.23 -1.85 37.51
C GLN A 540 -25.71 -1.70 37.62
N ASN A 541 -25.09 -2.25 38.66
CA ASN A 541 -23.67 -2.08 39.02
C ASN A 541 -22.69 -2.58 37.92
N VAL A 542 -22.70 -1.90 36.77
CA VAL A 542 -21.82 -2.13 35.65
C VAL A 542 -20.71 -1.12 35.80
N VAL A 543 -19.52 -1.63 36.12
CA VAL A 543 -18.31 -0.82 36.00
C VAL A 543 -17.99 -0.74 34.52
N LEU A 544 -17.92 0.49 34.03
CA LEU A 544 -17.67 0.79 32.63
C LEU A 544 -16.21 1.22 32.44
N GLU A 545 -15.46 0.48 31.64
CA GLU A 545 -14.11 0.88 31.16
C GLU A 545 -14.16 2.08 30.20
N SER A 546 -15.33 2.33 29.58
CA SER A 546 -15.59 3.42 28.65
C SER A 546 -16.71 4.31 29.16
N CYS A 547 -16.64 5.63 28.94
CA CYS A 547 -17.73 6.53 29.31
C CYS A 547 -19.08 6.09 28.69
N GLY A 548 -19.96 5.51 29.53
CA GLY A 548 -21.36 5.32 29.19
C GLY A 548 -22.15 6.58 29.56
N LEU A 549 -23.07 6.97 28.70
CA LEU A 549 -23.97 8.09 28.96
C LEU A 549 -25.26 7.56 29.56
N TRP A 550 -25.64 8.10 30.72
CA TRP A 550 -26.92 7.81 31.34
C TRP A 550 -28.01 8.67 30.72
N ASN A 551 -28.97 8.05 30.03
CA ASN A 551 -30.06 8.76 29.34
C ASN A 551 -31.34 8.93 30.21
N GLY A 552 -31.30 8.50 31.48
CA GLY A 552 -32.46 8.52 32.39
C GLY A 552 -33.19 7.19 32.54
N ALA A 553 -32.94 6.20 31.67
CA ALA A 553 -33.51 4.85 31.76
C ALA A 553 -32.48 3.73 31.50
N SER A 554 -31.47 3.99 30.67
CA SER A 554 -30.37 3.08 30.36
C SER A 554 -29.01 3.79 30.31
N ILE A 555 -27.95 3.02 30.53
CA ILE A 555 -26.57 3.37 30.20
C ILE A 555 -26.35 2.97 28.74
N ASP A 556 -26.00 3.95 27.91
CA ASP A 556 -25.78 3.78 26.48
C ASP A 556 -24.31 4.00 26.10
N ARG A 557 -23.91 3.43 24.96
CA ARG A 557 -22.55 3.60 24.44
C ARG A 557 -22.39 4.95 23.75
N LEU A 558 -21.26 5.62 23.99
CA LEU A 558 -20.82 6.72 23.16
C LEU A 558 -20.48 6.18 21.75
N ARG A 559 -21.40 6.33 20.79
CA ARG A 559 -21.17 5.90 19.40
C ARG A 559 -20.48 7.00 18.60
N SER A 560 -19.46 6.62 17.82
CA SER A 560 -18.96 7.48 16.75
C SER A 560 -20.04 7.59 15.67
N VAL A 561 -20.48 8.81 15.37
CA VAL A 561 -21.46 9.06 14.31
C VAL A 561 -20.82 8.88 12.94
N SER A 562 -21.26 7.90 12.15
CA SER A 562 -20.78 7.65 10.77
C SER A 562 -21.69 8.22 9.67
N GLY A 563 -22.78 8.92 10.00
CA GLY A 563 -23.69 9.55 9.02
C GLY A 563 -24.10 10.99 9.39
N ASP A 564 -24.74 11.69 8.45
CA ASP A 564 -25.57 12.89 8.67
C ASP A 564 -27.03 12.45 8.85
N ALA A 565 -27.85 13.21 9.59
CA ALA A 565 -29.27 12.96 9.88
C ALA A 565 -29.58 11.76 10.79
N MET A 566 -29.06 11.77 12.02
CA MET A 566 -29.46 10.79 13.04
C MET A 566 -30.86 11.13 13.60
N PRO A 567 -31.80 10.16 13.67
CA PRO A 567 -33.11 10.35 14.28
C PRO A 567 -33.00 10.57 15.80
N THR A 568 -34.05 11.17 16.39
CA THR A 568 -34.20 11.65 17.77
C THR A 568 -34.04 10.65 18.92
N THR A 569 -33.53 9.45 18.67
CA THR A 569 -33.35 8.46 19.72
C THR A 569 -32.16 8.84 20.60
N GLY A 570 -32.36 9.81 21.50
CA GLY A 570 -31.75 9.97 22.83
C GLY A 570 -30.22 10.02 22.97
N LEU A 571 -29.44 10.01 21.90
CA LEU A 571 -27.99 9.81 21.98
C LEU A 571 -27.24 11.13 21.74
N GLU A 572 -26.63 11.67 22.80
CA GLU A 572 -25.65 12.74 22.69
C GLU A 572 -24.43 12.21 21.93
N ALA A 573 -24.25 12.66 20.69
CA ALA A 573 -23.03 12.43 19.94
C ALA A 573 -21.89 13.24 20.57
N SER A 574 -20.67 12.70 20.58
CA SER A 574 -19.47 13.34 21.15
C SER A 574 -18.95 14.57 20.38
N VAL A 575 -19.77 15.17 19.51
CA VAL A 575 -19.43 16.26 18.61
C VAL A 575 -20.61 17.23 18.55
N ASP A 576 -20.33 18.54 18.38
CA ASP A 576 -21.31 19.63 18.21
C ASP A 576 -22.33 19.33 17.09
N LEU A 577 -23.32 18.47 17.30
CA LEU A 577 -24.42 18.27 16.36
C LEU A 577 -25.49 19.32 16.63
N LEU A 578 -25.99 19.94 15.56
CA LEU A 578 -27.05 20.93 15.65
C LEU A 578 -28.38 20.24 15.32
N TRP A 579 -29.39 20.48 16.14
CA TRP A 579 -30.75 20.00 15.92
C TRP A 579 -31.44 20.84 14.84
N ASN A 580 -31.90 20.21 13.75
CA ASN A 580 -32.58 20.89 12.63
C ASN A 580 -34.12 20.88 12.74
N GLY A 581 -34.68 20.33 13.82
CA GLY A 581 -36.13 20.13 13.99
C GLY A 581 -36.62 18.71 13.76
N THR A 582 -35.84 17.84 13.10
CA THR A 582 -36.19 16.42 12.85
C THR A 582 -35.02 15.44 13.01
N SER A 583 -33.79 15.88 12.83
CA SER A 583 -32.56 15.11 13.03
C SER A 583 -31.45 15.96 13.67
N TYR A 584 -30.47 15.28 14.28
CA TYR A 584 -29.20 15.89 14.66
C TYR A 584 -28.22 15.77 13.48
N ASP A 585 -27.72 16.91 13.02
CA ASP A 585 -26.82 17.00 11.85
C ASP A 585 -25.46 17.58 12.23
N ARG A 586 -24.41 17.17 11.50
CA ARG A 586 -23.09 17.80 11.64
C ARG A 586 -23.14 19.22 11.06
N PRO A 587 -22.44 20.20 11.69
CA PRO A 587 -22.21 21.49 11.08
C PRO A 587 -21.39 21.28 9.80
N ARG A 588 -22.03 21.43 8.64
CA ARG A 588 -21.33 21.33 7.36
C ARG A 588 -20.52 22.60 7.10
N ALA A 589 -19.26 22.43 6.69
CA ALA A 589 -18.48 23.53 6.15
C ALA A 589 -19.05 23.90 4.77
N VAL A 590 -19.69 25.06 4.68
CA VAL A 590 -20.26 25.58 3.42
C VAL A 590 -19.13 26.03 2.48
N SER A 591 -18.94 25.30 1.38
CA SER A 591 -17.96 25.64 0.34
C SER A 591 -18.50 26.56 -0.76
N SER A 592 -19.80 26.91 -0.76
CA SER A 592 -20.43 27.77 -1.80
C SER A 592 -21.44 28.78 -1.21
N ASP A 593 -21.61 29.92 -1.89
CA ASP A 593 -22.66 30.92 -1.60
C ASP A 593 -24.03 30.50 -2.16
N ALA A 594 -25.09 31.11 -1.61
CA ALA A 594 -26.49 30.94 -2.02
C ALA A 594 -27.08 29.54 -1.78
N GLN A 595 -26.94 28.99 -0.55
CA GLN A 595 -27.69 27.78 -0.19
C GLN A 595 -29.18 28.10 0.02
N SER A 596 -30.04 27.30 -0.61
CA SER A 596 -31.49 27.34 -0.39
C SER A 596 -31.82 27.06 1.06
N ALA A 597 -32.89 27.66 1.58
CA ALA A 597 -33.36 27.61 2.97
C ALA A 597 -33.72 26.21 3.49
N THR A 598 -32.77 25.28 3.57
CA THR A 598 -33.01 23.92 4.05
C THR A 598 -33.00 23.81 5.58
N GLY A 599 -33.11 24.93 6.32
CA GLY A 599 -33.28 24.93 7.78
C GLY A 599 -32.05 24.48 8.58
N ILE A 600 -30.86 24.45 7.98
CA ILE A 600 -29.65 23.96 8.65
C ILE A 600 -28.87 25.14 9.24
N PRO A 601 -28.70 25.22 10.57
CA PRO A 601 -27.89 26.26 11.19
C PRO A 601 -26.42 26.07 10.79
N VAL A 602 -25.89 27.08 10.10
CA VAL A 602 -24.51 27.10 9.61
C VAL A 602 -23.61 27.71 10.67
N LYS A 603 -22.40 27.17 10.90
CA LYS A 603 -21.44 27.64 11.92
C LYS A 603 -20.87 29.06 11.64
N ALA A 604 -21.28 29.70 10.55
CA ALA A 604 -20.88 31.05 10.16
C ALA A 604 -22.09 32.00 10.17
N LEU A 605 -21.87 33.27 10.53
CA LEU A 605 -22.90 34.31 10.48
C LEU A 605 -23.41 34.44 9.04
N MET A 606 -24.63 33.97 8.77
CA MET A 606 -25.29 34.10 7.47
C MET A 606 -26.49 35.04 7.62
N LEU A 607 -26.61 35.99 6.68
CA LEU A 607 -27.72 36.94 6.63
C LEU A 607 -28.73 36.45 5.59
N TRP A 608 -30.01 36.49 5.96
CA TRP A 608 -31.10 36.16 5.06
C TRP A 608 -31.38 37.35 4.13
N ASN A 609 -31.27 37.14 2.81
CA ASN A 609 -31.48 38.19 1.81
C ASN A 609 -32.93 38.25 1.26
N GLY A 610 -33.83 37.40 1.77
CA GLY A 610 -35.21 37.24 1.27
C GLY A 610 -35.45 35.98 0.44
N ALA A 611 -34.41 35.30 -0.05
CA ALA A 611 -34.52 34.06 -0.82
C ALA A 611 -33.46 33.00 -0.46
N THR A 612 -32.25 33.41 -0.08
CA THR A 612 -31.15 32.53 0.34
C THR A 612 -30.47 33.04 1.61
N TYR A 613 -29.83 32.13 2.34
CA TYR A 613 -28.88 32.50 3.38
C TYR A 613 -27.52 32.74 2.74
N ASP A 614 -27.06 33.98 2.79
CA ASP A 614 -25.76 34.36 2.26
C ASP A 614 -24.77 34.55 3.41
N ARG A 615 -23.51 34.19 3.16
CA ARG A 615 -22.42 34.43 4.09
C ARG A 615 -22.31 35.91 4.39
N ALA A 616 -22.29 36.29 5.67
CA ALA A 616 -21.85 37.62 6.10
C ALA A 616 -20.31 37.73 5.99
N TYR A 617 -19.76 37.37 4.83
CA TYR A 617 -18.38 37.69 4.51
C TYR A 617 -18.40 39.01 3.75
N GLY A 618 -17.73 40.01 4.31
CA GLY A 618 -17.34 41.20 3.56
C GLY A 618 -16.56 40.74 2.34
N ASP A 619 -17.14 40.98 1.17
CA ASP A 619 -16.50 40.78 -0.11
C ASP A 619 -15.13 41.46 -0.09
N LYS A 620 -14.06 40.66 -0.17
CA LYS A 620 -12.68 41.17 -0.22
C LYS A 620 -12.37 41.93 -1.52
N SER A 621 -13.29 41.98 -2.49
CA SER A 621 -13.19 42.80 -3.70
C SER A 621 -13.79 44.21 -3.57
N ASN A 622 -14.63 44.49 -2.57
CA ASN A 622 -15.35 45.78 -2.47
C ASN A 622 -15.55 46.20 -1.01
N GLY A 623 -14.44 46.27 -0.27
CA GLY A 623 -14.42 46.86 1.06
C GLY A 623 -15.25 48.15 1.12
N LEU A 624 -16.20 48.16 2.06
CA LEU A 624 -17.28 49.13 2.33
C LEU A 624 -18.56 49.00 1.49
N PHE A 625 -19.65 48.80 2.24
CA PHE A 625 -21.00 49.19 1.85
C PHE A 625 -21.03 50.65 1.37
N VAL A 626 -20.99 50.85 0.06
CA VAL A 626 -21.57 52.03 -0.59
C VAL A 626 -22.82 51.54 -1.29
N ASN A 627 -23.99 51.98 -0.83
CA ASN A 627 -25.23 51.80 -1.54
C ASN A 627 -25.20 52.68 -2.81
N VAL A 628 -24.59 52.17 -3.88
CA VAL A 628 -24.37 52.91 -5.14
C VAL A 628 -25.68 53.20 -5.89
N ARG A 629 -26.82 52.66 -5.43
CA ARG A 629 -28.12 52.93 -6.04
C ARG A 629 -28.74 54.27 -5.64
N GLN A 630 -28.13 55.02 -4.71
CA GLN A 630 -28.65 56.29 -4.22
C GLN A 630 -27.67 57.48 -4.29
N LEU A 631 -26.57 57.39 -5.04
CA LEU A 631 -25.71 58.55 -5.24
C LEU A 631 -26.09 59.31 -6.53
N PRO A 632 -26.38 60.63 -6.46
CA PRO A 632 -26.65 61.44 -7.64
C PRO A 632 -25.42 61.46 -8.55
N ALA A 633 -25.66 61.45 -9.87
CA ALA A 633 -24.60 61.43 -10.89
C ALA A 633 -23.56 62.53 -10.63
N LEU A 634 -22.30 62.13 -10.43
CA LEU A 634 -21.20 63.07 -10.29
C LEU A 634 -20.90 63.71 -11.66
N PRO A 635 -20.67 65.04 -11.73
CA PRO A 635 -20.33 65.73 -12.97
C PRO A 635 -19.07 65.15 -13.61
N ALA A 636 -19.11 64.97 -14.94
CA ALA A 636 -17.95 64.51 -15.70
C ALA A 636 -16.77 65.49 -15.55
N GLY A 637 -15.64 65.01 -15.05
CA GLY A 637 -14.38 65.78 -15.02
C GLY A 637 -13.49 65.64 -13.79
N SER A 638 -13.85 64.87 -12.75
CA SER A 638 -12.97 64.67 -11.58
C SER A 638 -12.79 63.19 -11.26
N ASN A 639 -11.73 62.60 -11.80
CA ASN A 639 -11.28 61.26 -11.43
C ASN A 639 -10.13 61.34 -10.42
N ILE A 640 -10.44 61.66 -9.16
CA ILE A 640 -9.65 61.17 -8.03
C ILE A 640 -10.64 60.69 -6.96
N ILE A 641 -10.80 59.37 -6.87
CA ILE A 641 -11.41 58.71 -5.73
C ILE A 641 -10.30 57.84 -5.13
N GLY A 642 -9.80 58.19 -3.93
CA GLY A 642 -8.90 57.33 -3.15
C GLY A 642 -7.43 57.73 -3.03
N GLY A 643 -7.05 59.00 -3.25
CA GLY A 643 -5.71 59.46 -2.87
C GLY A 643 -5.59 59.63 -1.35
N VAL A 644 -5.00 58.67 -0.64
CA VAL A 644 -4.58 58.89 0.75
C VAL A 644 -3.20 59.54 0.74
N THR A 645 -3.14 60.83 1.03
CA THR A 645 -1.87 61.51 1.34
C THR A 645 -1.44 61.10 2.75
N GLN A 646 -0.48 60.17 2.85
CA GLN A 646 0.13 59.81 4.14
C GLN A 646 1.38 60.67 4.39
N SER A 647 1.32 61.54 5.40
CA SER A 647 2.51 62.24 5.93
C SER A 647 3.07 61.49 7.13
N GLY A 648 4.22 60.84 6.97
CA GLY A 648 5.01 60.28 8.07
C GLY A 648 5.38 58.81 7.89
N ALA A 649 6.64 58.47 8.17
CA ALA A 649 7.16 57.11 8.10
C ALA A 649 6.64 56.27 9.26
N TRP A 650 5.94 55.17 8.98
CA TRP A 650 5.62 54.17 9.97
C TRP A 650 6.72 53.12 10.00
N ALA A 651 7.38 52.98 11.16
CA ALA A 651 8.18 51.80 11.45
C ALA A 651 7.23 50.63 11.70
N VAL A 652 6.98 49.83 10.65
CA VAL A 652 6.31 48.54 10.81
C VAL A 652 7.31 47.60 11.49
N SER A 653 7.20 47.44 12.80
CA SER A 653 7.92 46.41 13.54
C SER A 653 7.31 45.05 13.19
N ILE A 654 7.87 44.38 12.20
CA ILE A 654 7.58 42.96 11.93
C ILE A 654 8.35 42.16 12.99
N SER A 655 7.70 41.92 14.13
CA SER A 655 8.17 40.98 15.15
C SER A 655 7.92 39.55 14.69
N GLY A 656 8.79 39.07 13.81
CA GLY A 656 8.92 37.68 13.42
C GLY A 656 10.20 37.56 12.61
N THR A 657 11.05 36.58 12.93
CA THR A 657 12.23 36.25 12.13
C THR A 657 11.79 36.17 10.67
N PRO A 658 12.22 37.08 9.78
CA PRO A 658 11.80 37.00 8.40
C PRO A 658 12.28 35.66 7.88
N ILE A 659 11.35 34.75 7.63
CA ILE A 659 11.63 33.57 6.83
C ILE A 659 11.87 34.15 5.44
N VAL A 660 13.12 34.51 5.18
CA VAL A 660 13.62 34.72 3.84
C VAL A 660 13.54 33.33 3.22
N GLN A 661 12.38 32.97 2.70
CA GLN A 661 12.29 31.92 1.70
C GLN A 661 13.20 32.38 0.58
N SER A 662 14.42 31.87 0.58
CA SER A 662 15.26 31.78 -0.61
C SER A 662 14.43 31.03 -1.64
N ALA A 663 13.63 31.75 -2.41
CA ALA A 663 12.95 31.19 -3.56
C ALA A 663 14.06 30.64 -4.45
N ALA A 664 14.07 29.33 -4.68
CA ALA A 664 15.04 28.71 -5.57
C ALA A 664 14.98 29.44 -6.91
N LEU A 665 16.04 30.17 -7.25
CA LEU A 665 16.11 30.94 -8.49
C LEU A 665 16.31 29.96 -9.65
N ALA A 666 15.22 29.69 -10.38
CA ALA A 666 15.25 28.84 -11.56
C ALA A 666 16.16 29.47 -12.63
N PRO A 667 17.11 28.73 -13.21
CA PRO A 667 17.91 29.24 -14.32
C PRO A 667 17.04 29.41 -15.57
N VAL A 668 17.27 30.50 -16.31
CA VAL A 668 16.72 30.72 -17.65
C VAL A 668 17.78 30.24 -18.65
N VAL A 669 17.42 29.34 -19.57
CA VAL A 669 18.36 28.62 -20.45
C VAL A 669 17.86 28.65 -21.91
N THR A 670 18.77 28.69 -22.88
CA THR A 670 18.43 28.45 -24.30
C THR A 670 18.20 26.95 -24.54
N SER A 671 17.13 26.58 -25.25
CA SER A 671 16.85 25.18 -25.60
C SER A 671 17.76 24.62 -26.70
N SER A 672 18.45 25.50 -27.44
CA SER A 672 19.42 25.18 -28.48
C SER A 672 20.51 26.26 -28.52
N ALA A 673 21.50 26.11 -29.40
CA ALA A 673 22.38 27.22 -29.74
C ALA A 673 21.52 28.38 -30.27
N ALA A 674 21.71 29.57 -29.70
CA ALA A 674 20.91 30.76 -29.95
C ALA A 674 21.80 31.99 -30.01
N SER A 675 21.33 33.01 -30.72
CA SER A 675 22.06 34.27 -30.84
C SER A 675 21.80 35.20 -29.66
N ALA A 676 20.67 35.05 -28.97
CA ALA A 676 20.32 35.83 -27.79
C ALA A 676 19.40 35.06 -26.84
N LEU A 677 19.40 35.46 -25.56
CA LEU A 677 18.49 35.00 -24.52
C LEU A 677 18.03 36.19 -23.67
N GLN A 678 16.71 36.39 -23.58
CA GLN A 678 16.12 37.29 -22.59
C GLN A 678 16.10 36.57 -21.25
N LEU A 679 17.07 36.87 -20.39
CA LEU A 679 17.17 36.30 -19.04
C LEU A 679 16.08 36.86 -18.12
N LYS A 680 15.70 38.13 -18.29
CA LYS A 680 14.59 38.76 -17.56
C LYS A 680 13.98 39.89 -18.38
N ALA A 681 12.65 39.94 -18.47
CA ALA A 681 11.93 40.96 -19.23
C ALA A 681 11.77 42.31 -18.50
N SER A 682 12.09 42.36 -17.20
CA SER A 682 12.00 43.55 -16.35
C SER A 682 13.33 43.83 -15.63
N ALA A 683 13.42 44.99 -14.98
CA ALA A 683 14.51 45.30 -14.05
C ALA A 683 14.77 44.16 -13.06
N GLY A 684 16.03 43.93 -12.71
CA GLY A 684 16.44 42.85 -11.83
C GLY A 684 17.94 42.71 -11.71
N ASN A 685 18.38 41.64 -11.04
CA ASN A 685 19.79 41.37 -10.81
C ASN A 685 20.20 40.06 -11.47
N LEU A 686 21.39 40.02 -12.09
CA LEU A 686 22.01 38.81 -12.60
C LEU A 686 22.99 38.25 -11.56
N LEU A 687 22.78 37.02 -11.12
CA LEU A 687 23.59 36.36 -10.09
C LEU A 687 24.65 35.43 -10.69
N SER A 688 24.29 34.69 -11.73
CA SER A 688 25.20 33.80 -12.45
C SER A 688 24.87 33.75 -13.94
N LEU A 689 25.91 33.49 -14.75
CA LEU A 689 25.83 33.36 -16.20
C LEU A 689 26.80 32.28 -16.66
N MET A 690 26.29 31.37 -17.49
CA MET A 690 27.08 30.39 -18.22
C MET A 690 26.83 30.58 -19.71
N ALA A 691 27.89 30.48 -20.50
CA ALA A 691 27.77 30.39 -21.95
C ALA A 691 28.83 29.46 -22.53
N THR A 692 28.47 28.70 -23.56
CA THR A 692 29.41 27.94 -24.38
C THR A 692 29.17 28.27 -25.84
N SER A 693 30.19 28.25 -26.70
CA SER A 693 30.01 28.53 -28.13
C SER A 693 30.91 27.67 -29.01
N THR A 694 30.41 27.28 -30.18
CA THR A 694 31.16 26.50 -31.18
C THR A 694 32.12 27.35 -32.02
N VAL A 695 31.99 28.69 -31.96
CA VAL A 695 32.88 29.63 -32.67
C VAL A 695 33.43 30.67 -31.71
N SER A 696 34.56 31.29 -32.06
CA SER A 696 35.08 32.42 -31.29
C SER A 696 34.15 33.63 -31.42
N GLY A 697 33.87 34.31 -30.32
CA GLY A 697 33.02 35.50 -30.31
C GLY A 697 33.01 36.20 -28.97
N TRP A 698 31.97 36.99 -28.74
CA TRP A 698 31.80 37.87 -27.60
C TRP A 698 30.43 37.66 -27.00
N LEU A 699 30.38 37.36 -25.70
CA LEU A 699 29.14 37.38 -24.94
C LEU A 699 28.89 38.81 -24.44
N LEU A 700 27.75 39.37 -24.80
CA LEU A 700 27.33 40.75 -24.52
C LEU A 700 26.10 40.73 -23.62
N LEU A 701 26.09 41.49 -22.53
CA LEU A 701 24.90 41.71 -21.70
C LEU A 701 24.35 43.11 -21.91
N PHE A 702 23.04 43.23 -22.12
CA PHE A 702 22.34 44.48 -22.34
C PHE A 702 21.32 44.76 -21.24
N ASP A 703 21.22 46.03 -20.86
CA ASP A 703 20.14 46.59 -20.04
C ASP A 703 18.96 46.96 -20.93
N ALA A 704 18.28 45.92 -21.42
CA ALA A 704 17.23 46.04 -22.42
C ALA A 704 16.21 44.89 -22.25
N THR A 705 15.01 45.07 -22.78
CA THR A 705 13.98 44.03 -22.80
C THR A 705 14.05 43.15 -24.05
N ALA A 706 14.86 43.49 -25.05
CA ALA A 706 15.10 42.68 -26.24
C ALA A 706 16.55 42.85 -26.73
N ALA A 707 17.02 41.92 -27.54
CA ALA A 707 18.36 42.02 -28.14
C ALA A 707 18.39 43.21 -29.11
N PRO A 708 19.40 44.10 -29.04
CA PRO A 708 19.57 45.17 -30.03
C PRO A 708 19.69 44.62 -31.46
N ALA A 709 19.36 45.44 -32.46
CA ALA A 709 19.67 45.13 -33.86
C ALA A 709 21.18 44.99 -34.09
N ASP A 710 21.59 44.32 -35.17
CA ASP A 710 23.01 44.25 -35.56
C ASP A 710 23.57 45.64 -35.90
N GLY A 711 24.86 45.85 -35.60
CA GLY A 711 25.55 47.14 -35.72
C GLY A 711 26.18 47.63 -34.42
N ALA A 712 26.40 48.94 -34.33
CA ALA A 712 27.01 49.57 -33.16
C ALA A 712 26.14 49.39 -31.90
N VAL A 713 26.74 48.91 -30.82
CA VAL A 713 26.05 48.62 -29.55
C VAL A 713 26.91 49.02 -28.35
N THR A 714 26.26 49.30 -27.22
CA THR A 714 26.93 49.60 -25.94
C THR A 714 26.47 48.59 -24.89
N PRO A 715 27.12 47.42 -24.78
CA PRO A 715 26.75 46.43 -23.77
C PRO A 715 27.11 46.93 -22.37
N LYS A 716 26.30 46.53 -21.38
CA LYS A 716 26.59 46.78 -19.96
C LYS A 716 27.78 45.98 -19.47
N TRP A 717 28.00 44.80 -20.06
CA TRP A 717 29.11 43.91 -19.76
C TRP A 717 29.46 43.06 -20.99
N VAL A 718 30.74 42.68 -21.13
CA VAL A 718 31.24 41.91 -22.27
C VAL A 718 32.36 40.96 -21.87
N TYR A 719 32.43 39.79 -22.52
CA TYR A 719 33.52 38.82 -22.37
C TYR A 719 33.81 38.04 -23.66
N PRO A 720 35.08 37.87 -24.06
CA PRO A 720 35.44 37.05 -25.21
C PRO A 720 35.35 35.56 -24.89
N ILE A 721 34.74 34.76 -25.77
CA ILE A 721 34.71 33.30 -25.68
C ILE A 721 35.45 32.74 -26.89
N ALA A 722 36.48 31.92 -26.65
CA ALA A 722 37.20 31.21 -27.70
C ALA A 722 36.30 30.15 -28.37
N ALA A 723 36.65 29.69 -29.57
CA ALA A 723 35.91 28.60 -30.21
C ALA A 723 35.92 27.34 -29.33
N ASN A 724 34.75 26.72 -29.12
CA ASN A 724 34.51 25.63 -28.17
C ASN A 724 34.82 25.98 -26.70
N GLY A 725 34.94 27.28 -26.39
CA GLY A 725 35.17 27.78 -25.04
C GLY A 725 33.89 27.84 -24.22
N ALA A 726 34.07 27.84 -22.89
CA ALA A 726 33.01 28.03 -21.92
C ALA A 726 33.33 29.21 -21.01
N LEU A 727 32.31 29.99 -20.67
CA LEU A 727 32.29 30.93 -19.57
C LEU A 727 31.36 30.36 -18.50
N ASN A 728 31.83 30.35 -17.26
CA ASN A 728 30.99 30.16 -16.08
C ASN A 728 31.37 31.22 -15.05
N MET A 729 30.43 32.12 -14.75
CA MET A 729 30.66 33.26 -13.87
C MET A 729 29.50 33.44 -12.90
N ALA A 730 29.84 33.63 -11.63
CA ALA A 730 28.92 34.07 -10.59
C ALA A 730 29.39 35.42 -10.05
N TRP A 731 28.46 36.34 -9.84
CA TRP A 731 28.76 37.65 -9.29
C TRP A 731 28.56 37.63 -7.76
N PRO A 732 29.62 37.86 -6.96
CA PRO A 732 29.48 37.99 -5.50
C PRO A 732 28.57 39.15 -5.10
N SER A 733 28.56 40.22 -5.92
CA SER A 733 27.59 41.31 -5.86
C SER A 733 26.79 41.31 -7.16
N PRO A 734 25.50 40.92 -7.16
CA PRO A 734 24.72 40.74 -8.37
C PRO A 734 24.78 41.96 -9.31
N LEU A 735 24.89 41.71 -10.61
CA LEU A 735 24.94 42.77 -11.60
C LEU A 735 23.51 43.30 -11.83
N ALA A 736 23.23 44.52 -11.38
CA ALA A 736 21.89 45.13 -11.48
C ALA A 736 21.60 45.65 -12.89
N PHE A 737 20.35 45.51 -13.35
CA PHE A 737 19.83 46.00 -14.63
C PHE A 737 18.50 46.76 -14.41
N ALA A 738 18.35 47.91 -15.05
CA ALA A 738 17.26 48.86 -14.81
C ALA A 738 16.02 48.63 -15.69
N SER A 739 16.16 47.97 -16.84
CA SER A 739 15.08 47.75 -17.81
C SER A 739 14.76 46.27 -18.00
N GLY A 740 15.80 45.45 -18.20
CA GLY A 740 15.72 44.03 -18.51
C GLY A 740 17.13 43.44 -18.64
N ILE A 741 17.23 42.12 -18.73
CA ILE A 741 18.51 41.41 -18.85
C ILE A 741 18.48 40.58 -20.13
N VAL A 742 19.27 40.97 -21.13
CA VAL A 742 19.42 40.22 -22.38
C VAL A 742 20.87 39.88 -22.62
N ALA A 743 21.17 38.60 -22.81
CA ALA A 743 22.47 38.09 -23.21
C ALA A 743 22.49 37.83 -24.72
N VAL A 744 23.55 38.23 -25.40
CA VAL A 744 23.71 38.07 -26.86
C VAL A 744 25.12 37.56 -27.18
N PHE A 745 25.24 36.64 -28.12
CA PHE A 745 26.54 36.20 -28.63
C PHE A 745 26.84 36.86 -29.99
N SER A 746 28.01 37.51 -30.10
CA SER A 746 28.44 38.31 -31.25
C SER A 746 29.74 37.78 -31.85
N THR A 747 29.86 37.72 -33.18
CA THR A 747 31.12 37.32 -33.87
C THR A 747 32.00 38.50 -34.29
N THR A 748 31.48 39.73 -34.33
CA THR A 748 32.19 40.88 -34.92
C THR A 748 32.91 41.78 -33.92
N GLY A 749 32.61 41.70 -32.62
CA GLY A 749 33.26 42.51 -31.60
C GLY A 749 32.38 42.88 -30.40
N PRO A 750 32.97 43.53 -29.37
CA PRO A 750 32.27 43.96 -28.16
C PRO A 750 31.37 45.18 -28.36
N PHE A 751 31.70 46.06 -29.32
CA PHE A 751 30.97 47.32 -29.60
C PHE A 751 30.32 47.37 -30.99
N ASN A 752 30.47 46.30 -31.77
CA ASN A 752 29.79 46.10 -33.04
C ASN A 752 29.27 44.66 -33.08
N LYS A 753 27.95 44.52 -33.00
CA LYS A 753 27.28 43.24 -32.85
C LYS A 753 26.83 42.67 -34.18
N THR A 754 27.18 41.41 -34.42
CA THR A 754 26.56 40.55 -35.43
C THR A 754 26.13 39.28 -34.71
N ALA A 755 24.83 39.13 -34.50
CA ALA A 755 24.27 38.08 -33.66
C ALA A 755 24.56 36.68 -34.27
N SER A 756 25.02 35.73 -33.45
CA SER A 756 25.43 34.40 -33.93
C SER A 756 24.76 33.27 -33.16
N THR A 757 24.05 32.38 -33.86
CA THR A 757 23.26 31.27 -33.29
C THR A 757 24.11 30.07 -32.86
N THR A 758 25.32 30.32 -32.37
CA THR A 758 26.34 29.29 -32.11
C THR A 758 26.57 29.04 -30.62
N ALA A 759 25.92 29.81 -29.74
CA ALA A 759 26.13 29.77 -28.31
C ALA A 759 24.94 29.18 -27.54
N PHE A 760 25.23 28.37 -26.52
CA PHE A 760 24.28 28.02 -25.46
C PHE A 760 24.45 29.02 -24.31
N ILE A 761 23.36 29.57 -23.78
CA ILE A 761 23.39 30.59 -22.72
C ILE A 761 22.44 30.17 -21.59
N SER A 762 22.88 30.27 -20.34
CA SER A 762 22.00 30.21 -19.16
C SER A 762 22.34 31.26 -18.12
N GLY A 763 21.36 31.76 -17.37
CA GLY A 763 21.63 32.61 -16.21
C GLY A 763 20.58 32.50 -15.11
N GLN A 764 20.98 32.83 -13.89
CA GLN A 764 20.08 32.96 -12.73
C GLN A 764 19.84 34.44 -12.45
N VAL A 765 18.57 34.83 -12.44
CA VAL A 765 18.14 36.23 -12.25
C VAL A 765 17.20 36.35 -11.06
N GLN A 766 17.26 37.50 -10.37
CA GLN A 766 16.33 37.89 -9.31
C GLN A 766 15.44 39.04 -9.78
#